data_AF-A0A7C2VEI8-F1
#
_entry.id   AF-A0A7C2VEI8-F1
#
_cell.length_a   1.000
_cell.length_b   1.000
_cell.length_c   1.000
_cell.angle_alpha   90.00
_cell.angle_beta   90.00
_cell.angle_gamma   90.00
#
_symmetry.space_group_name_H-M   'P 1'
#
loop_
_entity.id
_entity.type
_entity.pdbx_description
1 polymer ?
#
loop_
_entity_poly.entity_id
_entity_poly.type
_entity_poly.pdbx_seq_one_letter_code
_entity_poly.pdbx_strand_id
1 'polypeptide(L)'
;MEGDRRFIPPVPKLSGHKAAPLRTLYRLLAVRYSPPSGQEGRSAWLHTLQSLAGYRHRSEWSLRSLAERVLADPTADTLIKVTVQVPHNERLGQALCDALPGLQEAVVIPSLPDLSAVDLYLGMAAAQIFGPHLRAGQGIGFSGGRAVASLANALSLPLQKGSPVRLYALTRFRGQEVLGITAEGVVAELVTRHLWQNLGEIPLPQECPVLALLDPTQVSPTDLDWAFVGLGALLAGEVLVEFPAACGFDWEWAQRMGVVAELLFHPFCADGLPPARPPRWLIKVDTVPLTVLQTMVRANKPVVILAGGKGKAPALLAVYRAQRAGGLLFNRLVTDEDCARELLRLLDSEAVFLPTCFRRLVHPDTRWKRTCQRFVAVHWRFVAQERCRQVKAVATRMGVSRNTASKLLQEALQGRPPMVQVEVRAPLPEPTYLLDIEMALLQRFGLQEARVVLPLWDEWAYPSIGTAAAQLLLELLEKREQVKLGLGSGRVRAVLEALHLAHVLKVLPRLSHLNVWVLENTPSDRWSLALSGSAIANSLMLRCFGLPEGERLRVRLYDGTSLPDMDIVLVEIGGMYRPETPMFERALRWWGLTATEGEKVAGQILNRPFDDDGNPLPTGETVVAPSLETFRAWVKAGIPVIGICYGRDKWFGDVPRAVFAALKGGFINCLVTDASCAAALFARATKF
;
A
#
# COMPACT_ATOMS: atom_id res chain seq x y z
N MET A 1 50.76 -27.32 -4.64
CA MET A 1 50.72 -26.06 -3.89
C MET A 1 49.73 -25.17 -4.63
N GLU A 2 48.45 -25.36 -4.34
CA GLU A 2 47.64 -24.66 -3.32
C GLU A 2 46.71 -23.70 -4.06
N GLY A 3 45.56 -24.26 -4.43
CA GLY A 3 44.49 -23.62 -5.16
C GLY A 3 43.51 -22.92 -4.23
N ASP A 4 43.20 -21.70 -4.65
CA ASP A 4 42.30 -20.71 -4.11
C ASP A 4 40.86 -21.24 -3.92
N ARG A 5 40.44 -21.40 -2.66
CA ARG A 5 39.05 -21.74 -2.28
C ARG A 5 38.27 -20.45 -2.03
N ARG A 6 37.52 -20.01 -3.04
CA ARG A 6 36.46 -19.00 -2.90
C ARG A 6 35.39 -19.51 -1.93
N PHE A 7 35.12 -18.70 -0.91
CA PHE A 7 34.11 -18.93 0.11
C PHE A 7 32.71 -18.74 -0.50
N ILE A 8 32.11 -19.80 -1.02
CA ILE A 8 30.69 -19.82 -1.38
C ILE A 8 29.91 -20.04 -0.06
N PRO A 9 29.07 -19.10 0.41
CA PRO A 9 28.24 -19.36 1.58
C PRO A 9 27.31 -20.54 1.26
N PRO A 10 27.14 -21.51 2.17
CA PRO A 10 26.27 -22.64 1.91
C PRO A 10 24.84 -22.13 1.70
N VAL A 11 24.26 -22.45 0.55
CA VAL A 11 22.81 -22.37 0.34
C VAL A 11 22.16 -23.17 1.48
N PRO A 12 21.23 -22.59 2.27
CA PRO A 12 20.60 -23.33 3.34
C PRO A 12 19.91 -24.54 2.72
N LYS A 13 20.32 -25.74 3.13
CA LYS A 13 19.57 -26.96 2.86
C LYS A 13 18.14 -26.73 3.38
N LEU A 14 17.18 -26.57 2.48
CA LEU A 14 15.76 -26.73 2.79
C LEU A 14 15.60 -28.19 3.20
N SER A 15 15.78 -28.45 4.49
CA SER A 15 15.47 -29.73 5.13
C SER A 15 14.06 -30.15 4.73
N GLY A 16 13.88 -31.39 4.28
CA GLY A 16 12.60 -32.00 3.91
C GLY A 16 11.62 -32.18 5.08
N HIS A 17 11.39 -31.12 5.85
CA HIS A 17 10.43 -31.07 6.93
C HIS A 17 9.06 -30.72 6.35
N LYS A 18 8.07 -31.60 6.57
CA LYS A 18 6.65 -31.27 6.34
C LYS A 18 6.33 -29.93 7.00
N ALA A 19 5.82 -28.97 6.23
CA ALA A 19 5.36 -27.68 6.74
C ALA A 19 4.39 -27.90 7.90
N ALA A 20 4.50 -27.08 8.95
CA ALA A 20 3.59 -27.19 10.09
C ALA A 20 2.17 -26.74 9.66
N PRO A 21 1.10 -27.40 10.12
CA PRO A 21 -0.25 -26.93 9.83
C PRO A 21 -0.45 -25.48 10.28
N LEU A 22 -1.14 -24.64 9.49
CA LEU A 22 -1.37 -23.22 9.79
C LEU A 22 -1.95 -22.99 11.20
N ARG A 23 -2.84 -23.87 11.65
CA ARG A 23 -3.41 -23.83 13.01
C ARG A 23 -2.35 -24.02 14.12
N THR A 24 -1.32 -24.82 13.87
CA THR A 24 -0.19 -25.04 14.78
C THR A 24 0.73 -23.82 14.81
N LEU A 25 1.00 -23.23 13.63
CA LEU A 25 1.77 -21.98 13.51
C LEU A 25 1.07 -20.86 14.29
N TYR A 26 -0.22 -20.64 14.03
CA TYR A 26 -1.04 -19.63 14.71
C TYR A 26 -0.98 -19.74 16.23
N ARG A 27 -1.26 -20.93 16.79
CA ARG A 27 -1.30 -21.15 18.25
C ARG A 27 0.03 -20.84 18.92
N LEU A 28 1.14 -21.25 18.30
CA LEU A 28 2.48 -21.02 18.83
C LEU A 28 2.87 -19.54 18.79
N LEU A 29 2.55 -18.86 17.69
CA LEU A 29 2.80 -17.43 17.52
C LEU A 29 1.98 -16.60 18.51
N ALA A 30 0.69 -16.90 18.63
CA ALA A 30 -0.23 -16.18 19.53
C ALA A 30 0.26 -16.24 20.99
N VAL A 31 0.61 -17.44 21.48
CA VAL A 31 1.12 -17.61 22.85
C VAL A 31 2.50 -16.97 23.04
N ARG A 32 3.34 -16.92 21.99
CA ARG A 32 4.70 -16.37 22.07
C ARG A 32 4.74 -14.85 22.14
N TYR A 33 3.86 -14.18 21.38
CA TYR A 33 3.84 -12.72 21.22
C TYR A 33 2.71 -12.03 22.01
N SER A 34 1.68 -12.78 22.42
CA SER A 34 0.56 -12.29 23.24
C SER A 34 0.23 -13.30 24.35
N PRO A 35 1.13 -13.51 25.33
CA PRO A 35 0.85 -14.41 26.44
C PRO A 35 -0.33 -13.86 27.28
N PRO A 36 -1.24 -14.73 27.77
CA PRO A 36 -2.35 -14.32 28.62
C PRO A 36 -1.85 -13.59 29.88
N SER A 37 -2.63 -12.61 30.34
CA SER A 37 -2.29 -11.72 31.46
C SER A 37 -1.95 -12.50 32.72
N GLY A 38 -0.82 -12.17 33.36
CA GLY A 38 -0.42 -12.69 34.68
C GLY A 38 0.81 -13.60 34.72
N GLN A 39 1.42 -13.97 33.58
CA GLN A 39 2.69 -14.72 33.56
C GLN A 39 3.83 -13.92 32.90
N GLU A 40 4.69 -13.31 33.72
CA GLU A 40 5.90 -12.63 33.26
C GLU A 40 7.12 -13.59 33.30
N GLY A 41 7.84 -13.73 32.18
CA GLY A 41 9.09 -14.50 32.14
C GLY A 41 9.43 -15.11 30.77
N ARG A 42 10.71 -15.41 30.53
CA ARG A 42 11.22 -15.98 29.25
C ARG A 42 10.59 -17.34 28.87
N SER A 43 9.99 -18.05 29.84
CA SER A 43 9.38 -19.37 29.69
C SER A 43 7.86 -19.39 29.89
N ALA A 44 7.21 -18.26 30.21
CA ALA A 44 5.76 -18.21 30.50
C ALA A 44 4.88 -18.77 29.35
N TRP A 45 5.31 -18.50 28.12
CA TRP A 45 4.68 -19.04 26.92
C TRP A 45 4.75 -20.58 26.81
N LEU A 46 5.76 -21.22 27.41
CA LEU A 46 5.89 -22.70 27.44
C LEU A 46 4.81 -23.31 28.35
N HIS A 47 4.62 -22.75 29.54
CA HIS A 47 3.57 -23.19 30.46
C HIS A 47 2.17 -22.95 29.89
N THR A 48 1.98 -21.81 29.22
CA THR A 48 0.72 -21.52 28.51
C THR A 48 0.46 -22.55 27.39
N LEU A 49 1.49 -22.97 26.64
CA LEU A 49 1.32 -24.05 25.66
C LEU A 49 1.01 -25.38 26.34
N GLN A 50 1.68 -25.74 27.44
CA GLN A 50 1.45 -27.00 28.16
C GLN A 50 0.04 -27.11 28.75
N SER A 51 -0.68 -26.00 28.98
CA SER A 51 -2.08 -26.07 29.42
C SER A 51 -3.02 -26.54 28.31
N LEU A 52 -2.68 -26.29 27.04
CA LEU A 52 -3.45 -26.69 25.85
C LEU A 52 -3.31 -28.20 25.60
N ALA A 53 -4.45 -28.87 25.37
CA ALA A 53 -4.52 -30.33 25.23
C ALA A 53 -3.53 -30.92 24.20
N GLY A 54 -3.29 -30.23 23.07
CA GLY A 54 -2.38 -30.68 22.02
C GLY A 54 -0.89 -30.63 22.35
N TYR A 55 -0.50 -29.99 23.46
CA TYR A 55 0.90 -29.78 23.85
C TYR A 55 1.21 -30.24 25.28
N ARG A 56 0.20 -30.59 26.09
CA ARG A 56 0.32 -30.95 27.52
C ARG A 56 1.34 -32.05 27.83
N HIS A 57 1.48 -33.02 26.93
CA HIS A 57 2.40 -34.16 27.11
C HIS A 57 3.82 -33.88 26.62
N ARG A 58 4.10 -32.70 26.07
CA ARG A 58 5.43 -32.36 25.52
C ARG A 58 6.32 -31.78 26.61
N SER A 59 7.57 -32.23 26.65
CA SER A 59 8.61 -31.61 27.49
C SER A 59 8.90 -30.19 27.06
N GLU A 60 9.41 -29.35 27.98
CA GLU A 60 9.80 -27.97 27.64
C GLU A 60 10.83 -27.93 26.50
N TRP A 61 11.76 -28.88 26.47
CA TRP A 61 12.75 -28.98 25.40
C TRP A 61 12.07 -29.23 24.04
N SER A 62 11.11 -30.14 23.99
CA SER A 62 10.33 -30.42 22.77
C SER A 62 9.56 -29.19 22.29
N LEU A 63 8.96 -28.44 23.21
CA LEU A 63 8.23 -27.20 22.90
C LEU A 63 9.14 -26.07 22.43
N ARG A 64 10.33 -25.93 23.01
CA ARG A 64 11.35 -24.98 22.54
C ARG A 64 11.83 -25.33 21.13
N SER A 65 12.12 -26.60 20.87
CA SER A 65 12.50 -27.06 19.53
C SER A 65 11.38 -26.83 18.50
N LEU A 66 10.13 -27.09 18.88
CA LEU A 66 8.96 -26.83 18.03
C LEU A 66 8.81 -25.33 17.74
N ALA A 67 8.95 -24.46 18.75
CA ALA A 67 8.88 -23.02 18.57
C ALA A 67 10.02 -22.47 17.70
N GLU A 68 11.26 -22.97 17.88
CA GLU A 68 12.37 -22.60 17.01
C GLU A 68 12.11 -22.97 15.55
N ARG A 69 11.49 -24.14 15.32
CA ARG A 69 11.08 -24.58 13.98
C ARG A 69 9.98 -23.71 13.39
N VAL A 70 8.93 -23.40 14.17
CA VAL A 70 7.82 -22.53 13.75
C VAL A 70 8.30 -21.11 13.45
N LEU A 71 9.17 -20.54 14.28
CA LEU A 71 9.73 -19.20 14.03
C LEU A 71 10.67 -19.15 12.82
N ALA A 72 11.22 -20.30 12.42
CA ALA A 72 12.02 -20.46 11.21
C ALA A 72 11.17 -20.73 9.97
N ASP A 73 9.91 -21.18 10.13
CA ASP A 73 8.97 -21.42 9.03
C ASP A 73 8.58 -20.10 8.36
N PRO A 74 8.80 -19.92 7.05
CA PRO A 74 8.40 -18.71 6.34
C PRO A 74 6.89 -18.46 6.39
N THR A 75 6.05 -19.49 6.49
CA THR A 75 4.59 -19.35 6.54
C THR A 75 4.10 -18.73 7.85
N ALA A 76 4.93 -18.71 8.90
CA ALA A 76 4.61 -17.96 10.12
C ALA A 76 4.45 -16.45 9.88
N ASP A 77 5.06 -15.92 8.81
CA ASP A 77 5.02 -14.49 8.48
C ASP A 77 3.65 -14.03 8.03
N THR A 78 2.84 -14.92 7.45
CA THR A 78 1.48 -14.60 7.01
C THR A 78 0.53 -14.39 8.18
N LEU A 79 0.90 -14.92 9.35
CA LEU A 79 0.09 -14.86 10.56
C LEU A 79 0.52 -13.70 11.46
N ILE A 80 1.48 -12.86 11.07
CA ILE A 80 2.06 -11.84 11.95
C ILE A 80 1.99 -10.45 11.30
N LYS A 81 1.43 -9.48 12.03
CA LYS A 81 1.52 -8.05 11.72
C LYS A 81 2.44 -7.37 12.75
N VAL A 82 3.41 -6.59 12.28
CA VAL A 82 4.39 -5.91 13.14
C VAL A 82 4.13 -4.41 13.10
N THR A 83 4.16 -3.77 14.26
CA THR A 83 4.17 -2.29 14.40
C THR A 83 5.42 -1.88 15.16
N VAL A 84 6.17 -0.90 14.64
CA VAL A 84 7.43 -0.43 15.24
C VAL A 84 7.29 1.03 15.65
N GLN A 85 7.67 1.36 16.89
CA GLN A 85 7.83 2.74 17.35
C GLN A 85 9.23 3.23 16.98
N VAL A 86 9.32 4.23 16.10
CA VAL A 86 10.57 4.78 15.62
C VAL A 86 11.09 5.80 16.63
N PRO A 87 12.28 5.59 17.24
CA PRO A 87 12.87 6.57 18.13
C PRO A 87 13.40 7.78 17.34
N HIS A 88 13.49 8.95 17.98
CA HIS A 88 14.10 10.14 17.38
C HIS A 88 15.05 10.85 18.36
N ASN A 89 16.05 11.54 17.80
CA ASN A 89 17.10 12.26 18.51
C ASN A 89 16.75 13.75 18.59
N GLU A 90 16.08 14.14 19.67
CA GLU A 90 15.66 15.52 19.92
C GLU A 90 16.82 16.52 19.88
N ARG A 91 18.00 16.15 20.43
CA ARG A 91 19.17 17.05 20.48
C ARG A 91 19.67 17.39 19.07
N LEU A 92 19.73 16.40 18.19
CA LEU A 92 20.17 16.61 16.81
C LEU A 92 19.10 17.33 15.98
N GLY A 93 17.82 17.08 16.26
CA GLY A 93 16.70 17.84 15.69
C GLY A 93 16.75 19.33 16.06
N GLN A 94 16.97 19.64 17.34
CA GLN A 94 17.10 21.03 17.79
C GLN A 94 18.28 21.73 17.13
N ALA A 95 19.43 21.06 17.03
CA ALA A 95 20.61 21.62 16.36
C ALA A 95 20.36 21.97 14.89
N LEU A 96 19.54 21.20 14.18
CA LEU A 96 19.11 21.53 12.82
C LEU A 96 18.21 22.76 12.78
N CYS A 97 17.25 22.88 13.72
CA CYS A 97 16.38 24.05 13.80
C CYS A 97 17.17 25.32 14.11
N ASP A 98 18.15 25.24 15.01
CA ASP A 98 19.04 26.36 15.35
C ASP A 98 19.91 26.79 14.16
N ALA A 99 20.35 25.82 13.34
CA ALA A 99 21.20 26.07 12.17
C ALA A 99 20.43 26.54 10.92
N LEU A 100 19.12 26.30 10.85
CA LEU A 100 18.27 26.59 9.69
C LEU A 100 17.11 27.53 10.10
N PRO A 101 17.32 28.86 10.16
CA PRO A 101 16.26 29.81 10.47
C PRO A 101 14.97 29.58 9.67
N GLY A 102 13.85 29.53 10.39
CA GLY A 102 12.52 29.26 9.84
C GLY A 102 12.15 27.77 9.74
N LEU A 103 13.10 26.85 9.97
CA LEU A 103 12.78 25.46 10.28
C LEU A 103 12.23 25.39 11.72
N GLN A 104 10.99 24.92 11.85
CA GLN A 104 10.26 24.90 13.12
C GLN A 104 10.42 23.58 13.86
N GLU A 105 10.57 22.48 13.12
CA GLU A 105 10.65 21.14 13.70
C GLU A 105 11.49 20.21 12.83
N ALA A 106 12.43 19.48 13.45
CA ALA A 106 13.24 18.47 12.77
C ALA A 106 13.23 17.15 13.56
N VAL A 107 12.72 16.09 12.93
CA VAL A 107 12.67 14.74 13.47
C VAL A 107 13.87 13.96 12.92
N VAL A 108 14.80 13.57 13.78
CA VAL A 108 16.01 12.84 13.39
C VAL A 108 15.96 11.41 13.89
N ILE A 109 15.79 10.42 13.01
CA ILE A 109 15.74 9.00 13.37
C ILE A 109 17.15 8.37 13.35
N PRO A 110 17.38 7.20 13.99
CA PRO A 110 18.64 6.48 13.85
C PRO A 110 18.93 6.10 12.39
N SER A 111 20.19 6.24 12.00
CA SER A 111 20.68 5.62 10.77
C SER A 111 20.68 4.10 10.87
N LEU A 112 20.37 3.43 9.75
CA LEU A 112 20.40 1.99 9.63
C LEU A 112 21.50 1.53 8.68
N PRO A 113 22.15 0.38 8.95
CA PRO A 113 23.04 -0.24 7.98
C PRO A 113 22.33 -0.69 6.70
N ASP A 114 21.03 -0.98 6.79
CA ASP A 114 20.17 -1.26 5.64
C ASP A 114 19.67 0.05 5.02
N LEU A 115 20.39 0.54 4.01
CA LEU A 115 20.03 1.78 3.31
C LEU A 115 18.66 1.68 2.60
N SER A 116 18.22 0.48 2.24
CA SER A 116 16.93 0.27 1.57
C SER A 116 15.74 0.56 2.48
N ALA A 117 15.95 0.51 3.80
CA ALA A 117 14.90 0.71 4.80
C ALA A 117 14.81 2.16 5.31
N VAL A 118 15.72 3.06 4.91
CA VAL A 118 15.74 4.46 5.39
C VAL A 118 14.40 5.14 5.12
N ASP A 119 13.95 5.14 3.86
CA ASP A 119 12.68 5.76 3.46
C ASP A 119 11.48 5.19 4.23
N LEU A 120 11.46 3.87 4.50
CA LEU A 120 10.44 3.21 5.31
C LEU A 120 10.32 3.87 6.69
N TYR A 121 11.44 4.01 7.39
CA TYR A 121 11.42 4.54 8.74
C TYR A 121 11.24 6.05 8.82
N LEU A 122 11.68 6.81 7.81
CA LEU A 122 11.33 8.24 7.70
C LEU A 122 9.81 8.40 7.62
N GLY A 123 9.16 7.62 6.76
CA GLY A 123 7.71 7.62 6.64
C GLY A 123 7.00 7.23 7.94
N MET A 124 7.44 6.14 8.59
CA MET A 124 6.88 5.71 9.87
C MET A 124 7.06 6.76 10.98
N ALA A 125 8.21 7.41 11.06
CA ALA A 125 8.46 8.47 12.04
C ALA A 125 7.58 9.70 11.76
N ALA A 126 7.46 10.12 10.50
CA ALA A 126 6.56 11.20 10.11
C ALA A 126 5.11 10.90 10.52
N ALA A 127 4.64 9.66 10.31
CA ALA A 127 3.29 9.24 10.70
C ALA A 127 3.09 9.29 12.22
N GLN A 128 4.09 8.84 12.98
CA GLN A 128 4.03 8.77 14.45
C GLN A 128 4.06 10.15 15.11
N ILE A 129 4.85 11.08 14.56
CA ILE A 129 5.03 12.42 15.13
C ILE A 129 3.94 13.37 14.65
N PHE A 130 3.62 13.38 13.36
CA PHE A 130 2.68 14.35 12.79
C PHE A 130 1.24 13.84 12.72
N GLY A 131 1.02 12.53 12.59
CA GLY A 131 -0.32 11.93 12.54
C GLY A 131 -1.23 12.36 13.71
N PRO A 132 -0.77 12.33 14.98
CA PRO A 132 -1.57 12.78 16.13
C PRO A 132 -1.98 14.27 16.10
N HIS A 133 -1.32 15.09 15.29
CA HIS A 133 -1.62 16.52 15.14
C HIS A 133 -2.65 16.80 14.04
N LEU A 134 -2.96 15.82 13.19
CA LEU A 134 -4.01 15.95 12.20
C LEU A 134 -5.38 16.07 12.87
N ARG A 135 -6.30 16.78 12.22
CA ARG A 135 -7.69 16.97 12.66
C ARG A 135 -8.67 16.65 11.52
N ALA A 136 -9.90 16.28 11.89
CA ALA A 136 -10.98 16.10 10.92
C ALA A 136 -11.23 17.41 10.14
N GLY A 137 -11.73 17.29 8.90
CA GLY A 137 -11.98 18.44 8.02
C GLY A 137 -10.73 19.04 7.34
N GLN A 138 -9.53 18.70 7.79
CA GLN A 138 -8.30 19.26 7.25
C GLN A 138 -7.97 18.77 5.85
N GLY A 139 -7.31 19.63 5.07
CA GLY A 139 -6.69 19.27 3.81
C GLY A 139 -5.23 18.85 3.96
N ILE A 140 -4.84 17.75 3.34
CA ILE A 140 -3.50 17.18 3.47
C ILE A 140 -2.96 16.85 2.08
N GLY A 141 -1.88 17.52 1.68
CA GLY A 141 -1.17 17.29 0.43
C GLY A 141 -0.08 16.25 0.56
N PHE A 142 0.04 15.37 -0.43
CA PHE A 142 1.10 14.37 -0.52
C PHE A 142 1.79 14.43 -1.88
N SER A 143 3.12 14.33 -1.88
CA SER A 143 3.89 13.99 -3.09
C SER A 143 3.94 12.47 -3.31
N GLY A 144 4.64 12.06 -4.37
CA GLY A 144 5.13 10.68 -4.52
C GLY A 144 6.42 10.42 -3.73
N GLY A 145 7.05 9.27 -4.00
CA GLY A 145 8.33 8.83 -3.43
C GLY A 145 8.24 7.90 -2.21
N ARG A 146 9.26 7.05 -2.03
CA ARG A 146 9.32 5.98 -1.01
C ARG A 146 8.99 6.40 0.40
N ALA A 147 9.56 7.51 0.87
CA ALA A 147 9.33 7.97 2.24
C ALA A 147 7.88 8.41 2.46
N VAL A 148 7.26 9.07 1.46
CA VAL A 148 5.87 9.55 1.54
C VAL A 148 4.88 8.39 1.44
N ALA A 149 5.14 7.38 0.61
CA ALA A 149 4.36 6.14 0.63
C ALA A 149 4.44 5.40 1.96
N SER A 150 5.63 5.35 2.55
CA SER A 150 5.84 4.73 3.85
C SER A 150 5.09 5.49 4.96
N LEU A 151 5.06 6.82 4.88
CA LEU A 151 4.21 7.68 5.70
C LEU A 151 2.74 7.32 5.52
N ALA A 152 2.24 7.30 4.29
CA ALA A 152 0.86 6.94 4.00
C ALA A 152 0.48 5.55 4.54
N ASN A 153 1.40 4.59 4.45
CA ASN A 153 1.25 3.24 4.99
C ASN A 153 1.32 3.16 6.53
N ALA A 154 1.77 4.19 7.23
CA ALA A 154 1.80 4.23 8.69
C ALA A 154 0.78 5.22 9.27
N LEU A 155 0.26 6.13 8.45
CA LEU A 155 -0.59 7.24 8.88
C LEU A 155 -1.99 6.77 9.27
N SER A 156 -2.44 7.21 10.45
CA SER A 156 -3.83 7.08 10.87
C SER A 156 -4.52 8.42 10.71
N LEU A 157 -5.64 8.46 9.97
CA LEU A 157 -6.39 9.69 9.74
C LEU A 157 -7.45 9.89 10.84
N PRO A 158 -7.67 11.14 11.29
CA PRO A 158 -8.71 11.47 12.26
C PRO A 158 -10.07 11.55 11.55
N LEU A 159 -10.64 10.40 11.25
CA LEU A 159 -11.90 10.28 10.52
C LEU A 159 -13.09 10.72 11.38
N GLN A 160 -13.93 11.62 10.86
CA GLN A 160 -15.17 12.05 11.50
C GLN A 160 -16.28 12.25 10.46
N LYS A 161 -17.49 11.73 10.75
CA LYS A 161 -18.65 11.88 9.87
C LYS A 161 -19.01 13.36 9.72
N GLY A 162 -19.26 13.80 8.47
CA GLY A 162 -19.61 15.19 8.15
C GLY A 162 -18.44 16.19 8.17
N SER A 163 -17.22 15.76 8.46
CA SER A 163 -16.01 16.59 8.42
C SER A 163 -14.88 15.83 7.74
N PRO A 164 -14.98 15.60 6.42
CA PRO A 164 -14.04 14.75 5.70
C PRO A 164 -12.63 15.29 5.74
N VAL A 165 -11.66 14.43 6.03
CA VAL A 165 -10.26 14.72 5.71
C VAL A 165 -10.12 14.74 4.19
N ARG A 166 -9.57 15.83 3.65
CA ARG A 166 -9.40 16.02 2.21
C ARG A 166 -7.94 15.73 1.85
N LEU A 167 -7.70 14.71 1.05
CA LEU A 167 -6.36 14.31 0.62
C LEU A 167 -6.09 14.84 -0.79
N TYR A 168 -4.90 15.37 -1.02
CA TYR A 168 -4.55 16.03 -2.27
C TYR A 168 -3.27 15.42 -2.85
N ALA A 169 -3.34 14.95 -4.09
CA ALA A 169 -2.13 14.58 -4.83
C ALA A 169 -1.47 15.88 -5.32
N LEU A 170 -0.21 16.11 -4.95
CA LEU A 170 0.51 17.33 -5.34
C LEU A 170 1.16 17.24 -6.72
N THR A 171 1.19 16.04 -7.30
CA THR A 171 1.74 15.76 -8.63
C THR A 171 0.90 14.68 -9.33
N ARG A 172 0.86 14.69 -10.65
CA ARG A 172 0.17 13.67 -11.46
C ARG A 172 0.95 13.39 -12.73
N PHE A 173 1.07 12.11 -13.09
CA PHE A 173 1.79 11.68 -14.28
C PHE A 173 0.83 11.44 -15.45
N ARG A 174 1.15 11.99 -16.62
CA ARG A 174 0.33 11.91 -17.85
C ARG A 174 0.77 10.76 -18.77
N GLY A 175 0.74 9.51 -18.29
CA GLY A 175 1.07 8.34 -19.09
C GLY A 175 0.17 7.12 -18.82
N GLN A 176 0.19 6.15 -19.75
CA GLN A 176 -0.64 4.93 -19.69
C GLN A 176 -0.11 3.87 -18.71
N GLU A 177 1.21 3.84 -18.52
CA GLU A 177 1.83 2.97 -17.54
C GLU A 177 1.67 3.58 -16.15
N VAL A 178 1.14 2.79 -15.23
CA VAL A 178 0.98 3.23 -13.85
C VAL A 178 2.31 3.11 -13.15
N LEU A 179 2.89 4.26 -12.83
CA LEU A 179 4.16 4.34 -12.12
C LEU A 179 3.92 4.03 -10.64
N GLY A 180 4.90 3.41 -9.98
CA GLY A 180 4.80 2.94 -8.59
C GLY A 180 4.41 4.03 -7.59
N ILE A 181 5.38 4.71 -6.98
CA ILE A 181 5.10 5.63 -5.88
C ILE A 181 4.76 7.04 -6.36
N THR A 182 3.62 7.17 -7.02
CA THR A 182 3.05 8.46 -7.43
C THR A 182 2.26 9.10 -6.30
N ALA A 183 2.08 10.42 -6.33
CA ALA A 183 1.21 11.10 -5.37
C ALA A 183 -0.25 10.62 -5.48
N GLU A 184 -0.72 10.36 -6.71
CA GLU A 184 -2.06 9.79 -6.95
C GLU A 184 -2.20 8.42 -6.27
N GLY A 185 -1.18 7.56 -6.36
CA GLY A 185 -1.18 6.27 -5.70
C GLY A 185 -1.13 6.34 -4.19
N VAL A 186 -0.29 7.22 -3.65
CA VAL A 186 -0.22 7.49 -2.20
C VAL A 186 -1.57 7.93 -1.65
N VAL A 187 -2.21 8.89 -2.32
CA VAL A 187 -3.52 9.42 -1.91
C VAL A 187 -4.62 8.38 -2.07
N ALA A 188 -4.66 7.66 -3.19
CA ALA A 188 -5.63 6.58 -3.42
C ALA A 188 -5.51 5.46 -2.38
N GLU A 189 -4.28 5.09 -2.00
CA GLU A 189 -4.03 4.08 -0.99
C GLU A 189 -4.48 4.54 0.41
N LEU A 190 -4.25 5.81 0.76
CA LEU A 190 -4.73 6.39 2.02
C LEU A 190 -6.26 6.37 2.11
N VAL A 191 -6.95 6.83 1.06
CA VAL A 191 -8.42 6.75 1.00
C VAL A 191 -8.86 5.31 1.19
N THR A 192 -8.22 4.38 0.46
CA THR A 192 -8.64 2.98 0.51
C THR A 192 -8.44 2.39 1.89
N ARG A 193 -7.26 2.52 2.49
CA ARG A 193 -6.96 1.97 3.80
C ARG A 193 -7.94 2.47 4.86
N HIS A 194 -8.29 3.75 4.83
CA HIS A 194 -9.13 4.39 5.84
C HIS A 194 -10.63 4.24 5.59
N LEU A 195 -11.06 4.06 4.34
CA LEU A 195 -12.45 3.72 4.03
C LEU A 195 -12.73 2.21 4.11
N TRP A 196 -11.81 1.34 3.70
CA TRP A 196 -12.12 -0.08 3.45
C TRP A 196 -11.63 -1.02 4.54
N GLN A 197 -10.51 -0.71 5.21
CA GLN A 197 -10.02 -1.58 6.30
C GLN A 197 -10.71 -1.28 7.63
N ASN A 198 -11.39 -0.12 7.73
CA ASN A 198 -11.99 0.38 8.97
C ASN A 198 -13.51 0.60 8.89
N LEU A 199 -14.12 0.72 7.70
CA LEU A 199 -15.56 0.80 7.57
C LEU A 199 -16.08 -0.51 6.99
N GLY A 200 -16.93 -1.16 7.77
CA GLY A 200 -17.68 -2.33 7.35
C GLY A 200 -18.49 -2.13 6.06
N GLU A 201 -18.82 -0.88 5.70
CA GLU A 201 -19.54 -0.61 4.48
C GLU A 201 -19.06 0.68 3.81
N ILE A 202 -19.05 0.71 2.47
CA ILE A 202 -18.57 1.84 1.65
C ILE A 202 -19.50 3.06 1.79
N PRO A 203 -19.17 4.12 2.53
CA PRO A 203 -20.10 5.24 2.79
C PRO A 203 -20.53 5.96 1.51
N LEU A 204 -21.75 6.51 1.48
CA LEU A 204 -22.16 7.40 0.38
C LEU A 204 -21.21 8.61 0.31
N PRO A 205 -21.04 9.28 -0.85
CA PRO A 205 -20.05 10.35 -1.01
C PRO A 205 -20.17 11.47 0.05
N GLN A 206 -21.39 11.80 0.47
CA GLN A 206 -21.68 12.82 1.49
C GLN A 206 -21.32 12.37 2.92
N GLU A 207 -21.23 11.06 3.14
CA GLU A 207 -20.91 10.45 4.43
C GLU A 207 -19.44 10.05 4.54
N CYS A 208 -18.69 10.14 3.44
CA CYS A 208 -17.30 9.73 3.38
C CYS A 208 -16.46 10.57 4.35
N PRO A 209 -15.80 9.96 5.35
CA PRO A 209 -14.96 10.70 6.30
C PRO A 209 -13.58 11.07 5.71
N VAL A 210 -13.29 10.62 4.49
CA VAL A 210 -12.08 10.97 3.73
C VAL A 210 -12.40 11.04 2.24
N LEU A 211 -11.83 12.03 1.55
CA LEU A 211 -12.01 12.28 0.11
C LEU A 211 -10.64 12.56 -0.54
N ALA A 212 -10.46 12.23 -1.81
CA ALA A 212 -9.22 12.52 -2.56
C ALA A 212 -9.40 13.43 -3.79
N LEU A 213 -8.59 14.47 -3.93
CA LEU A 213 -8.42 15.27 -5.15
C LEU A 213 -7.11 14.83 -5.81
N LEU A 214 -7.21 14.20 -6.98
CA LEU A 214 -6.06 13.63 -7.68
C LEU A 214 -5.48 14.58 -8.75
N ASP A 215 -6.17 15.66 -9.08
CA ASP A 215 -5.71 16.67 -10.04
C ASP A 215 -4.98 17.81 -9.31
N PRO A 216 -3.63 17.89 -9.40
CA PRO A 216 -2.86 18.91 -8.70
C PRO A 216 -3.11 20.32 -9.23
N THR A 217 -3.63 20.48 -10.46
CA THR A 217 -3.87 21.80 -11.06
C THR A 217 -5.02 22.56 -10.38
N GLN A 218 -5.85 21.84 -9.63
CA GLN A 218 -6.99 22.40 -8.90
C GLN A 218 -6.67 22.69 -7.43
N VAL A 219 -5.44 22.48 -6.98
CA VAL A 219 -5.03 22.64 -5.58
C VAL A 219 -4.64 24.09 -5.29
N SER A 220 -5.30 24.69 -4.31
CA SER A 220 -4.98 26.02 -3.78
C SER A 220 -4.21 25.92 -2.44
N PRO A 221 -3.36 26.90 -2.07
CA PRO A 221 -2.74 26.94 -0.74
C PRO A 221 -3.75 27.02 0.43
N THR A 222 -4.96 27.51 0.16
CA THR A 222 -6.04 27.56 1.15
C THR A 222 -6.66 26.18 1.40
N ASP A 223 -6.53 25.27 0.44
CA ASP A 223 -7.09 23.92 0.53
C ASP A 223 -6.27 23.03 1.47
N LEU A 224 -4.98 23.32 1.62
CA LEU A 224 -4.04 22.50 2.36
C LEU A 224 -3.81 23.07 3.77
N ASP A 225 -3.95 22.23 4.78
CA ASP A 225 -3.50 22.49 6.15
C ASP A 225 -2.13 21.86 6.41
N TRP A 226 -1.82 20.76 5.72
CA TRP A 226 -0.55 20.04 5.79
C TRP A 226 -0.05 19.66 4.40
N ALA A 227 1.27 19.62 4.22
CA ALA A 227 1.88 19.01 3.03
C ALA A 227 3.04 18.10 3.44
N PHE A 228 3.09 16.89 2.90
CA PHE A 228 4.18 15.93 3.07
C PHE A 228 4.85 15.67 1.73
N VAL A 229 6.13 16.00 1.63
CA VAL A 229 6.85 16.03 0.36
C VAL A 229 8.18 15.28 0.49
N GLY A 230 8.41 14.34 -0.43
CA GLY A 230 9.70 13.67 -0.57
C GLY A 230 10.69 14.53 -1.34
N LEU A 231 11.98 14.41 -0.99
CA LEU A 231 13.05 15.09 -1.71
C LEU A 231 13.88 14.11 -2.55
N GLY A 232 14.07 14.44 -3.84
CA GLY A 232 15.00 13.79 -4.75
C GLY A 232 16.39 14.44 -4.71
N ALA A 233 17.45 13.64 -4.85
CA ALA A 233 18.84 14.10 -4.93
C ALA A 233 19.51 13.58 -6.20
N LEU A 234 20.37 14.38 -6.81
CA LEU A 234 21.23 13.98 -7.93
C LEU A 234 22.63 13.70 -7.40
N LEU A 235 22.89 12.46 -6.99
CA LEU A 235 24.25 11.99 -6.68
C LEU A 235 24.56 10.77 -7.52
N ALA A 236 25.84 10.51 -7.77
CA ALA A 236 26.32 9.39 -8.58
C ALA A 236 25.75 8.05 -8.08
N GLY A 237 24.61 7.61 -8.65
CA GLY A 237 23.88 6.39 -8.31
C GLY A 237 22.51 6.58 -7.65
N GLU A 238 22.17 7.76 -7.10
CA GLU A 238 20.84 8.08 -6.58
C GLU A 238 20.04 8.85 -7.64
N VAL A 239 18.88 8.30 -8.02
CA VAL A 239 18.11 8.79 -9.16
C VAL A 239 17.12 9.87 -8.73
N LEU A 240 17.14 11.01 -9.45
CA LEU A 240 16.22 12.15 -9.29
C LEU A 240 14.74 11.79 -9.56
N VAL A 241 14.48 10.60 -10.10
CA VAL A 241 13.15 10.11 -10.49
C VAL A 241 13.18 8.58 -10.48
N GLU A 242 12.33 7.91 -9.70
CA GLU A 242 12.30 6.44 -9.64
C GLU A 242 11.97 5.76 -10.99
N PHE A 243 11.50 6.54 -11.97
CA PHE A 243 11.10 6.11 -13.32
C PHE A 243 11.66 7.03 -14.42
N PRO A 244 13.00 7.06 -14.62
CA PRO A 244 13.61 8.02 -15.54
C PRO A 244 13.15 7.78 -16.99
N ALA A 245 12.94 6.52 -17.40
CA ALA A 245 12.48 6.18 -18.74
C ALA A 245 11.04 6.68 -19.02
N ALA A 246 10.11 6.44 -18.08
CA ALA A 246 8.71 6.85 -18.24
C ALA A 246 8.56 8.37 -18.34
N CYS A 247 9.29 9.09 -17.48
CA CYS A 247 9.31 10.56 -17.46
C CYS A 247 10.14 11.17 -18.60
N GLY A 248 10.96 10.38 -19.31
CA GLY A 248 11.93 10.92 -20.27
C GLY A 248 12.98 11.81 -19.60
N PHE A 249 13.43 11.41 -18.41
CA PHE A 249 14.43 12.12 -17.63
C PHE A 249 15.79 12.09 -18.34
N ASP A 250 16.37 13.27 -18.55
CA ASP A 250 17.64 13.46 -19.25
C ASP A 250 18.77 13.70 -18.24
N TRP A 251 19.57 12.64 -18.01
CA TRP A 251 20.68 12.65 -17.07
C TRP A 251 21.82 13.59 -17.48
N GLU A 252 22.21 13.55 -18.75
CA GLU A 252 23.28 14.39 -19.27
C GLU A 252 22.91 15.86 -19.17
N TRP A 253 21.64 16.18 -19.43
CA TRP A 253 21.12 17.51 -19.19
C TRP A 253 21.19 17.89 -17.71
N ALA A 254 20.70 17.05 -16.79
CA ALA A 254 20.65 17.38 -15.37
C ALA A 254 22.06 17.65 -14.80
N GLN A 255 23.04 16.83 -15.19
CA GLN A 255 24.44 17.03 -14.84
C GLN A 255 25.02 18.31 -15.43
N ARG A 256 24.83 18.56 -16.74
CA ARG A 256 25.30 19.80 -17.39
C ARG A 256 24.71 21.06 -16.78
N MET A 257 23.46 20.99 -16.33
CA MET A 257 22.76 22.10 -15.71
C MET A 257 23.07 22.26 -14.21
N GLY A 258 23.85 21.36 -13.62
CA GLY A 258 24.24 21.42 -12.21
C GLY A 258 23.09 21.17 -11.24
N VAL A 259 22.08 20.39 -11.65
CA VAL A 259 20.95 20.03 -10.79
C VAL A 259 21.46 19.12 -9.67
N VAL A 260 21.09 19.42 -8.43
CA VAL A 260 21.46 18.62 -7.25
C VAL A 260 20.24 18.10 -6.48
N ALA A 261 19.07 18.72 -6.67
CA ALA A 261 17.85 18.35 -5.98
C ALA A 261 16.62 18.43 -6.88
N GLU A 262 15.55 17.76 -6.45
CA GLU A 262 14.23 17.85 -7.04
C GLU A 262 13.16 17.84 -5.94
N LEU A 263 12.19 18.74 -6.07
CA LEU A 263 11.00 18.81 -5.23
C LEU A 263 9.75 19.01 -6.09
N LEU A 264 8.81 18.07 -6.07
CA LEU A 264 7.57 18.11 -6.87
C LEU A 264 7.81 18.29 -8.38
N PHE A 265 8.78 17.57 -8.92
CA PHE A 265 9.37 17.62 -10.26
C PHE A 265 10.09 18.91 -10.62
N HIS A 266 10.22 19.87 -9.69
CA HIS A 266 10.99 21.10 -9.89
C HIS A 266 12.47 20.86 -9.54
N PRO A 267 13.40 21.00 -10.49
CA PRO A 267 14.83 20.82 -10.23
C PRO A 267 15.47 22.06 -9.57
N PHE A 268 16.47 21.84 -8.73
CA PHE A 268 17.26 22.89 -8.08
C PHE A 268 18.76 22.64 -8.26
N CYS A 269 19.49 23.73 -8.46
CA CYS A 269 20.96 23.75 -8.42
C CYS A 269 21.45 23.99 -6.99
N ALA A 270 22.75 23.83 -6.74
CA ALA A 270 23.33 23.93 -5.40
C ALA A 270 23.10 25.29 -4.72
N ASP A 271 22.92 26.36 -5.49
CA ASP A 271 22.61 27.70 -5.00
C ASP A 271 21.13 27.88 -4.57
N GLY A 272 20.29 26.89 -4.85
CA GLY A 272 18.84 26.89 -4.59
C GLY A 272 18.00 27.53 -5.69
N LEU A 273 18.59 27.89 -6.82
CA LEU A 273 17.86 28.40 -7.98
C LEU A 273 17.49 27.26 -8.95
N PRO A 274 16.42 27.42 -9.74
CA PRO A 274 16.14 26.49 -10.83
C PRO A 274 17.24 26.56 -11.90
N PRO A 275 17.48 25.47 -12.65
CA PRO A 275 18.41 25.49 -13.77
C PRO A 275 17.97 26.51 -14.83
N ALA A 276 18.94 27.10 -15.54
CA ALA A 276 18.69 28.18 -16.51
C ALA A 276 17.82 27.77 -17.72
N ARG A 277 17.59 26.46 -17.92
CA ARG A 277 16.67 25.91 -18.90
C ARG A 277 15.67 25.01 -18.16
N PRO A 278 14.39 24.97 -18.55
CA PRO A 278 13.45 24.04 -17.96
C PRO A 278 13.70 22.61 -18.48
N PRO A 279 13.44 21.59 -17.66
CA PRO A 279 13.55 20.21 -18.11
C PRO A 279 12.39 19.80 -19.03
N ARG A 280 12.66 18.91 -19.98
CA ARG A 280 11.64 18.42 -20.95
C ARG A 280 10.57 17.53 -20.31
N TRP A 281 10.87 16.85 -19.20
CA TRP A 281 9.93 15.92 -18.56
C TRP A 281 8.72 16.60 -17.91
N LEU A 282 8.77 17.91 -17.64
CA LEU A 282 7.63 18.65 -17.09
C LEU A 282 6.39 18.63 -18.01
N ILE A 283 6.55 18.35 -19.31
CA ILE A 283 5.41 18.21 -20.24
C ILE A 283 4.55 16.98 -19.89
N LYS A 284 5.15 15.96 -19.25
CA LYS A 284 4.47 14.70 -18.88
C LYS A 284 3.92 14.71 -17.46
N VAL A 285 4.06 15.81 -16.73
CA VAL A 285 3.72 15.87 -15.31
C VAL A 285 2.92 17.13 -15.01
N ASP A 286 1.78 16.96 -14.34
CA ASP A 286 1.11 18.04 -13.66
C ASP A 286 1.66 18.14 -12.23
N THR A 287 1.98 19.35 -11.78
CA THR A 287 2.52 19.57 -10.43
C THR A 287 2.00 20.89 -9.88
N VAL A 288 1.79 20.95 -8.58
CA VAL A 288 1.45 22.22 -7.93
C VAL A 288 2.60 23.22 -8.10
N PRO A 289 2.29 24.52 -8.27
CA PRO A 289 3.32 25.56 -8.22
C PRO A 289 4.03 25.56 -6.86
N LEU A 290 5.34 25.80 -6.83
CA LEU A 290 6.11 25.93 -5.58
C LEU A 290 5.60 27.07 -4.68
N THR A 291 4.95 28.07 -5.26
CA THR A 291 4.29 29.16 -4.53
C THR A 291 3.19 28.65 -3.59
N VAL A 292 2.62 27.46 -3.84
CA VAL A 292 1.69 26.80 -2.92
C VAL A 292 2.39 26.49 -1.60
N LEU A 293 3.55 25.82 -1.65
CA LEU A 293 4.33 25.50 -0.46
C LEU A 293 4.85 26.76 0.24
N GLN A 294 5.34 27.74 -0.52
CA GLN A 294 5.79 29.03 0.05
C GLN A 294 4.67 29.75 0.81
N THR A 295 3.46 29.76 0.23
CA THR A 295 2.30 30.41 0.85
C THR A 295 1.88 29.68 2.12
N MET A 296 1.90 28.34 2.11
CA MET A 296 1.67 27.54 3.31
C MET A 296 2.68 27.89 4.42
N VAL A 297 3.99 27.88 4.11
CA VAL A 297 5.03 28.18 5.10
C VAL A 297 4.89 29.61 5.65
N ARG A 298 4.62 30.61 4.79
CA ARG A 298 4.35 32.00 5.24
C ARG A 298 3.11 32.10 6.13
N ALA A 299 2.09 31.29 5.87
CA ALA A 299 0.90 31.18 6.70
C ALA A 299 1.11 30.29 7.95
N ASN A 300 2.35 29.90 8.24
CA ASN A 300 2.73 29.03 9.35
C ASN A 300 2.07 27.64 9.31
N LYS A 301 1.67 27.19 8.12
CA LYS A 301 1.13 25.84 7.90
C LYS A 301 2.28 24.83 7.76
N PRO A 302 2.14 23.60 8.28
CA PRO A 302 3.17 22.58 8.17
C PRO A 302 3.44 22.12 6.73
N VAL A 303 4.67 22.31 6.26
CA VAL A 303 5.20 21.66 5.07
C VAL A 303 6.41 20.83 5.49
N VAL A 304 6.23 19.51 5.44
CA VAL A 304 7.15 18.50 5.96
C VAL A 304 7.93 17.86 4.83
N ILE A 305 9.26 17.96 4.89
CA ILE A 305 10.15 17.26 3.97
C ILE A 305 10.58 15.93 4.57
N LEU A 306 10.50 14.84 3.80
CA LEU A 306 11.04 13.53 4.17
C LEU A 306 12.26 13.23 3.30
N ALA A 307 13.44 13.23 3.91
CA ALA A 307 14.70 13.02 3.22
C ALA A 307 15.76 12.45 4.18
N GLY A 308 16.35 11.31 3.82
CA GLY A 308 17.43 10.68 4.59
C GLY A 308 18.48 10.05 3.68
N GLY A 309 19.55 9.57 4.28
CA GLY A 309 20.79 9.21 3.63
C GLY A 309 21.73 10.41 3.56
N LYS A 310 23.02 10.16 3.84
CA LYS A 310 24.08 11.18 3.75
C LYS A 310 24.06 11.95 2.42
N GLY A 311 23.72 11.25 1.33
CA GLY A 311 23.62 11.81 -0.01
C GLY A 311 22.52 12.87 -0.19
N LYS A 312 21.46 12.86 0.61
CA LYS A 312 20.39 13.86 0.48
C LYS A 312 20.69 15.19 1.15
N ALA A 313 21.77 15.30 1.93
CA ALA A 313 22.12 16.53 2.65
C ALA A 313 22.41 17.74 1.70
N PRO A 314 23.21 17.61 0.63
CA PRO A 314 23.38 18.68 -0.37
C PRO A 314 22.06 19.10 -1.02
N ALA A 315 21.18 18.14 -1.31
CA ALA A 315 19.88 18.42 -1.92
C ALA A 315 18.96 19.20 -0.96
N LEU A 316 18.93 18.82 0.32
CA LEU A 316 18.20 19.55 1.36
C LEU A 316 18.71 20.99 1.48
N LEU A 317 20.03 21.17 1.46
CA LEU A 317 20.65 22.49 1.53
C LEU A 317 20.28 23.36 0.32
N ALA A 318 20.28 22.79 -0.89
CA ALA A 318 19.85 23.47 -2.10
C ALA A 318 18.39 23.93 -2.00
N VAL A 319 17.47 23.05 -1.63
CA VAL A 319 16.04 23.41 -1.46
C VAL A 319 15.84 24.43 -0.35
N TYR A 320 16.59 24.36 0.75
CA TYR A 320 16.56 25.39 1.78
C TYR A 320 17.04 26.77 1.24
N ARG A 321 18.08 26.81 0.41
CA ARG A 321 18.59 28.05 -0.21
C ARG A 321 17.61 28.70 -1.18
N ALA A 322 16.66 27.94 -1.72
CA ALA A 322 15.58 28.49 -2.56
C ALA A 322 14.78 29.59 -1.84
N GLN A 323 14.87 29.70 -0.51
CA GLN A 323 14.29 30.82 0.23
C GLN A 323 14.75 32.20 -0.25
N ARG A 324 15.94 32.30 -0.85
CA ARG A 324 16.46 33.53 -1.46
C ARG A 324 15.64 33.99 -2.67
N ALA A 325 14.87 33.10 -3.26
CA ALA A 325 14.09 33.30 -4.48
C ALA A 325 12.57 33.13 -4.24
N GLY A 326 12.07 33.58 -3.09
CA GLY A 326 10.63 33.57 -2.81
C GLY A 326 10.24 33.02 -1.42
N GLY A 327 11.17 32.86 -0.49
CA GLY A 327 10.90 32.36 0.85
C GLY A 327 10.89 30.84 0.94
N LEU A 328 10.85 30.35 2.18
CA LEU A 328 11.02 28.94 2.51
C LEU A 328 9.97 28.05 1.84
N LEU A 329 10.41 26.91 1.32
CA LEU A 329 9.54 25.87 0.75
C LEU A 329 9.05 24.88 1.81
N PHE A 330 9.72 24.81 2.96
CA PHE A 330 9.36 23.94 4.05
C PHE A 330 9.71 24.56 5.40
N ASN A 331 9.03 24.11 6.44
CA ASN A 331 9.29 24.50 7.83
C ASN A 331 9.38 23.30 8.76
N ARG A 332 9.31 22.06 8.24
CA ARG A 332 9.53 20.84 9.02
C ARG A 332 10.33 19.80 8.22
N LEU A 333 11.14 19.01 8.92
CA LEU A 333 12.02 18.01 8.32
C LEU A 333 11.94 16.67 9.08
N VAL A 334 11.93 15.57 8.34
CA VAL A 334 12.17 14.22 8.86
C VAL A 334 13.37 13.63 8.12
N THR A 335 14.41 13.27 8.88
CA THR A 335 15.70 12.81 8.37
C THR A 335 16.32 11.75 9.28
N ASP A 336 17.40 11.09 8.85
CA ASP A 336 18.24 10.24 9.70
C ASP A 336 19.49 10.96 10.24
N GLU A 337 20.21 10.29 11.15
CA GLU A 337 21.41 10.84 11.79
C GLU A 337 22.53 11.17 10.80
N ASP A 338 22.75 10.36 9.76
CA ASP A 338 23.85 10.58 8.81
C ASP A 338 23.57 11.81 7.95
N CYS A 339 22.34 11.94 7.45
CA CYS A 339 21.91 13.09 6.67
C CYS A 339 21.90 14.37 7.53
N ALA A 340 21.39 14.31 8.77
CA ALA A 340 21.39 15.44 9.69
C ALA A 340 22.80 15.95 10.02
N ARG A 341 23.74 15.03 10.31
CA ARG A 341 25.13 15.37 10.61
C ARG A 341 25.84 15.96 9.40
N GLU A 342 25.61 15.40 8.21
CA GLU A 342 26.20 15.93 6.98
C GLU A 342 25.65 17.31 6.64
N LEU A 343 24.35 17.53 6.81
CA LEU A 343 23.73 18.84 6.60
C LEU A 343 24.33 19.91 7.53
N LEU A 344 24.48 19.60 8.83
CA LEU A 344 25.17 20.48 9.78
C LEU A 344 26.63 20.74 9.40
N ARG A 345 27.35 19.70 8.92
CA ARG A 345 28.74 19.84 8.46
C ARG A 345 28.85 20.78 7.26
N LEU A 346 27.93 20.69 6.31
CA LEU A 346 27.89 21.57 5.13
C LEU A 346 27.60 23.02 5.53
N LEU A 347 26.69 23.25 6.47
CA LEU A 347 26.40 24.58 7.03
C LEU A 347 27.60 25.17 7.77
N ASP A 348 28.35 24.35 8.52
CA ASP A 348 29.56 24.76 9.26
C ASP A 348 30.70 25.14 8.31
N SER A 349 30.89 24.40 7.21
CA SER A 349 31.94 24.71 6.23
C SER A 349 31.77 26.07 5.52
N GLU A 350 30.60 26.69 5.63
CA GLU A 350 30.28 28.00 5.06
C GLU A 350 30.24 29.13 6.09
N ALA A 351 30.21 28.83 7.39
CA ALA A 351 30.13 29.80 8.48
C ALA A 351 31.50 30.00 9.14
N VAL A 352 32.00 31.25 9.18
CA VAL A 352 33.30 31.56 9.82
C VAL A 352 33.27 31.42 11.35
N PHE A 353 32.11 31.32 12.01
CA PHE A 353 32.02 31.05 13.45
C PHE A 353 30.66 30.43 13.81
N LEU A 354 30.67 29.20 14.32
CA LEU A 354 29.59 28.67 15.16
C LEU A 354 30.16 28.30 16.55
N PRO A 355 29.35 28.37 17.62
CA PRO A 355 29.84 28.13 18.98
C PRO A 355 30.38 26.71 19.18
N THR A 356 31.29 26.55 20.15
CA THR A 356 31.95 25.28 20.55
C THR A 356 30.98 24.14 20.94
N CYS A 357 29.67 24.37 21.02
CA CYS A 357 28.65 23.36 21.30
C CYS A 357 28.53 22.28 20.21
N PHE A 358 28.85 22.57 18.94
CA PHE A 358 28.69 21.62 17.84
C PHE A 358 29.63 20.41 17.88
N ARG A 359 30.87 20.57 18.40
CA ARG A 359 31.81 19.43 18.56
C ARG A 359 31.31 18.37 19.56
N ARG A 360 30.42 18.72 20.49
CA ARG A 360 29.84 17.77 21.46
C ARG A 360 28.69 16.93 20.90
N LEU A 361 28.04 17.36 19.82
CA LEU A 361 26.97 16.61 19.16
C LEU A 361 27.48 15.45 18.30
N VAL A 362 28.79 15.41 18.01
CA VAL A 362 29.46 14.38 17.20
C VAL A 362 29.48 13.02 17.91
N HIS A 363 29.44 12.98 19.24
CA HIS A 363 29.44 11.73 19.99
C HIS A 363 28.04 11.38 20.51
N PRO A 364 27.43 10.26 20.06
CA PRO A 364 26.14 9.83 20.58
C PRO A 364 26.27 9.48 22.05
N ASP A 365 25.40 10.07 22.88
CA ASP A 365 25.22 9.71 24.28
C ASP A 365 24.98 8.19 24.39
N THR A 366 25.59 7.53 25.38
CA THR A 366 25.51 6.08 25.61
C THR A 366 24.06 5.57 25.61
N ARG A 367 23.11 6.37 26.13
CA ARG A 367 21.68 6.04 26.12
C ARG A 367 21.08 6.00 24.71
N TRP A 368 21.42 6.99 23.87
CA TRP A 368 20.97 7.03 22.48
C TRP A 368 21.58 5.87 21.67
N LYS A 369 22.88 5.61 21.87
CA LYS A 369 23.59 4.49 21.22
C LYS A 369 22.92 3.13 21.50
N ARG A 370 22.46 2.90 22.74
CA ARG A 370 21.70 1.70 23.11
C ARG A 370 20.33 1.65 22.42
N THR A 371 19.68 2.79 22.24
CA THR A 371 18.40 2.91 21.51
C THR A 371 18.57 2.55 20.04
N CYS A 372 19.62 3.05 19.38
CA CYS A 372 19.96 2.69 18.00
C CYS A 372 20.23 1.18 17.86
N GLN A 373 20.96 0.57 18.80
CA GLN A 373 21.18 -0.89 18.79
C GLN A 373 19.88 -1.69 18.89
N ARG A 374 18.94 -1.27 19.76
CA ARG A 374 17.62 -1.92 19.86
C ARG A 374 16.85 -1.79 18.55
N PHE A 375 16.88 -0.60 17.95
CA PHE A 375 16.19 -0.32 16.70
C PHE A 375 16.74 -1.16 15.54
N VAL A 376 18.06 -1.25 15.39
CA VAL A 376 18.71 -2.13 14.40
C VAL A 376 18.34 -3.61 14.63
N ALA A 377 18.28 -4.07 15.88
CA ALA A 377 17.87 -5.44 16.19
C ALA A 377 16.42 -5.71 15.78
N VAL A 378 15.50 -4.76 16.05
CA VAL A 378 14.10 -4.83 15.64
C VAL A 378 13.98 -4.88 14.13
N HIS A 379 14.69 -3.99 13.42
CA HIS A 379 14.71 -3.96 11.97
C HIS A 379 15.09 -5.33 11.40
N TRP A 380 16.25 -5.88 11.80
CA TRP A 380 16.69 -7.18 11.29
C TRP A 380 15.74 -8.32 11.64
N ARG A 381 15.07 -8.29 12.79
CA ARG A 381 14.21 -9.39 13.24
C ARG A 381 12.84 -9.38 12.56
N PHE A 382 12.27 -8.20 12.35
CA PHE A 382 10.85 -8.05 12.06
C PHE A 382 10.53 -7.30 10.77
N VAL A 383 11.40 -6.40 10.31
CA VAL A 383 11.05 -5.44 9.25
C VAL A 383 11.88 -5.64 7.98
N ALA A 384 13.16 -5.98 8.11
CA ALA A 384 14.07 -6.10 6.98
C ALA A 384 13.52 -7.04 5.89
N GLN A 385 13.75 -6.69 4.64
CA GLN A 385 13.31 -7.47 3.48
C GLN A 385 13.78 -8.93 3.57
N GLU A 386 15.03 -9.12 4.01
CA GLU A 386 15.60 -10.40 4.43
C GLU A 386 15.66 -10.52 5.96
N ARG A 387 14.49 -10.57 6.60
CA ARG A 387 14.45 -10.66 8.06
C ARG A 387 15.14 -11.92 8.60
N CYS A 388 15.86 -11.73 9.71
CA CYS A 388 16.46 -12.78 10.51
C CYS A 388 15.38 -13.53 11.31
N ARG A 389 15.08 -14.75 10.86
CA ARG A 389 14.11 -15.64 11.54
C ARG A 389 14.55 -16.16 12.90
N GLN A 390 15.84 -16.05 13.22
CA GLN A 390 16.42 -16.49 14.48
C GLN A 390 17.29 -15.40 15.11
N VAL A 391 17.35 -15.38 16.44
CA VAL A 391 18.19 -14.43 17.21
C VAL A 391 19.68 -14.58 16.88
N LYS A 392 20.13 -15.80 16.56
CA LYS A 392 21.52 -16.05 16.13
C LYS A 392 21.85 -15.27 14.85
N ALA A 393 20.93 -15.27 13.87
CA ALA A 393 21.13 -14.52 12.62
C ALA A 393 21.14 -13.00 12.86
N VAL A 394 20.28 -12.49 13.76
CA VAL A 394 20.31 -11.07 14.18
C VAL A 394 21.67 -10.72 14.79
N ALA A 395 22.17 -11.56 15.70
CA ALA A 395 23.46 -11.36 16.36
C ALA A 395 24.62 -11.30 15.35
N THR A 396 24.63 -12.22 14.37
CA THR A 396 25.61 -12.24 13.28
C THR A 396 25.53 -10.97 12.42
N ARG A 397 24.34 -10.56 11.96
CA ARG A 397 24.16 -9.35 11.15
C ARG A 397 24.59 -8.08 11.89
N MET A 398 24.42 -8.05 13.22
CA MET A 398 24.80 -6.91 14.05
C MET A 398 26.26 -6.95 14.57
N GLY A 399 26.99 -8.04 14.36
CA GLY A 399 28.34 -8.20 14.93
C GLY A 399 28.38 -8.25 16.46
N VAL A 400 27.33 -8.78 17.12
CA VAL A 400 27.24 -8.87 18.59
C VAL A 400 27.01 -10.31 19.07
N SER A 401 27.14 -10.57 20.37
CA SER A 401 26.84 -11.89 20.93
C SER A 401 25.34 -12.24 20.85
N ARG A 402 25.00 -13.53 20.77
CA ARG A 402 23.60 -14.01 20.81
C ARG A 402 22.85 -13.51 22.05
N ASN A 403 23.53 -13.45 23.20
CA ASN A 403 22.95 -12.96 24.45
C ASN A 403 22.65 -11.46 24.37
N THR A 404 23.55 -10.67 23.79
CA THR A 404 23.35 -9.24 23.57
C THR A 404 22.17 -8.98 22.64
N ALA A 405 22.11 -9.67 21.49
CA ALA A 405 20.98 -9.55 20.55
C ALA A 405 19.65 -9.97 21.18
N SER A 406 19.63 -11.07 21.95
CA SER A 406 18.45 -11.50 22.68
C SER A 406 17.99 -10.47 23.70
N LYS A 407 18.92 -9.84 24.42
CA LYS A 407 18.62 -8.80 25.41
C LYS A 407 18.05 -7.55 24.73
N LEU A 408 18.65 -7.10 23.62
CA LEU A 408 18.16 -5.97 22.83
C LEU A 408 16.73 -6.19 22.32
N LEU A 409 16.43 -7.36 21.76
CA LEU A 409 15.08 -7.70 21.27
C LEU A 409 14.06 -7.78 22.42
N GLN A 410 14.46 -8.32 23.57
CA GLN A 410 13.61 -8.37 24.75
C GLN A 410 13.30 -6.96 25.27
N GLU A 411 14.31 -6.09 25.39
CA GLU A 411 14.14 -4.68 25.76
C GLU A 411 13.24 -3.92 24.76
N ALA A 412 13.31 -4.27 23.47
CA ALA A 412 12.47 -3.68 22.45
C ALA A 412 10.99 -4.13 22.55
N LEU A 413 10.74 -5.41 22.80
CA LEU A 413 9.38 -5.97 22.95
C LEU A 413 8.71 -5.58 24.28
N GLN A 414 9.48 -5.50 25.37
CA GLN A 414 8.95 -5.32 26.73
C GLN A 414 9.08 -3.89 27.27
N GLY A 415 9.67 -2.97 26.48
CA GLY A 415 9.81 -1.57 26.85
C GLY A 415 8.45 -0.90 27.14
N ARG A 416 8.48 0.25 27.83
CA ARG A 416 7.30 1.09 28.06
C ARG A 416 7.57 2.51 27.55
N PRO A 417 6.97 2.93 26.41
CA PRO A 417 6.23 2.10 25.45
C PRO A 417 7.15 1.07 24.75
N PRO A 418 6.60 -0.03 24.21
CA PRO A 418 7.39 -1.02 23.47
C PRO A 418 7.85 -0.43 22.14
N MET A 419 9.07 -0.77 21.73
CA MET A 419 9.61 -0.38 20.43
C MET A 419 9.02 -1.22 19.29
N VAL A 420 8.53 -2.43 19.58
CA VAL A 420 7.86 -3.29 18.59
C VAL A 420 6.70 -4.04 19.22
N GLN A 421 5.59 -4.08 18.51
CA GLN A 421 4.39 -4.85 18.81
C GLN A 421 4.11 -5.85 17.68
N VAL A 422 3.61 -7.03 18.05
CA VAL A 422 3.43 -8.16 17.14
C VAL A 422 2.01 -8.72 17.35
N GLU A 423 1.14 -8.54 16.36
CA GLU A 423 -0.25 -9.04 16.32
C GLU A 423 -0.28 -10.35 15.51
N VAL A 424 -1.04 -11.36 15.98
CA VAL A 424 -1.12 -12.67 15.32
C VAL A 424 -2.52 -12.92 14.73
N ARG A 425 -2.61 -13.22 13.44
CA ARG A 425 -3.87 -13.40 12.66
C ARG A 425 -4.21 -14.87 12.44
N ALA A 426 -5.50 -15.23 12.49
CA ALA A 426 -5.98 -16.60 12.35
C ALA A 426 -6.11 -17.06 10.86
N PRO A 427 -5.95 -18.36 10.56
CA PRO A 427 -6.12 -18.91 9.21
C PRO A 427 -7.57 -19.35 8.89
N LEU A 428 -7.94 -19.32 7.60
CA LEU A 428 -9.20 -19.82 6.98
C LEU A 428 -9.09 -21.34 6.62
N PRO A 429 -10.18 -22.15 6.41
CA PRO A 429 -11.48 -21.83 5.76
C PRO A 429 -12.80 -22.11 6.57
N GLU A 430 -13.93 -21.89 5.88
CA GLU A 430 -15.37 -21.85 6.25
C GLU A 430 -16.09 -23.24 6.34
N PRO A 431 -17.34 -23.35 6.86
CA PRO A 431 -18.05 -24.64 7.12
C PRO A 431 -18.65 -25.37 5.89
N THR A 432 -18.85 -26.70 5.99
CA THR A 432 -19.18 -27.64 4.89
C THR A 432 -20.42 -27.32 4.05
N TYR A 433 -21.51 -26.80 4.62
CA TYR A 433 -22.75 -26.56 3.87
C TYR A 433 -22.60 -25.48 2.77
N LEU A 434 -21.58 -24.62 2.87
CA LEU A 434 -21.28 -23.64 1.81
C LEU A 434 -20.74 -24.31 0.55
N LEU A 435 -20.00 -25.42 0.70
CA LEU A 435 -19.52 -26.22 -0.42
C LEU A 435 -20.69 -26.87 -1.19
N ASP A 436 -21.76 -27.25 -0.50
CA ASP A 436 -22.96 -27.79 -1.13
C ASP A 436 -23.67 -26.73 -1.99
N ILE A 437 -23.72 -25.47 -1.50
CA ILE A 437 -24.27 -24.33 -2.25
C ILE A 437 -23.40 -24.02 -3.48
N GLU A 438 -22.07 -24.00 -3.33
CA GLU A 438 -21.14 -23.85 -4.45
C GLU A 438 -21.40 -24.90 -5.53
N MET A 439 -21.46 -26.17 -5.15
CA MET A 439 -21.72 -27.27 -6.08
C MET A 439 -23.06 -27.12 -6.81
N ALA A 440 -24.11 -26.70 -6.09
CA ALA A 440 -25.41 -26.45 -6.70
C ALA A 440 -25.38 -25.28 -7.70
N LEU A 441 -24.62 -24.22 -7.44
CA LEU A 441 -24.43 -23.11 -8.39
C LEU A 441 -23.72 -23.58 -9.66
N LEU A 442 -22.64 -24.37 -9.52
CA LEU A 442 -21.92 -24.96 -10.66
C LEU A 442 -22.85 -25.75 -11.56
N GLN A 443 -23.63 -26.66 -10.98
CA GLN A 443 -24.53 -27.55 -11.71
C GLN A 443 -25.70 -26.79 -12.36
N ARG A 444 -26.31 -25.84 -11.65
CA ARG A 444 -27.52 -25.15 -12.13
C ARG A 444 -27.22 -24.15 -13.24
N PHE A 445 -26.08 -23.48 -13.17
CA PHE A 445 -25.74 -22.36 -14.07
C PHE A 445 -24.60 -22.67 -15.04
N GLY A 446 -24.03 -23.88 -15.00
CA GLY A 446 -22.94 -24.27 -15.89
C GLY A 446 -21.66 -23.47 -15.67
N LEU A 447 -21.42 -23.02 -14.43
CA LEU A 447 -20.23 -22.26 -14.07
C LEU A 447 -18.98 -23.18 -14.10
N GLN A 448 -17.84 -22.60 -14.46
CA GLN A 448 -16.54 -23.23 -14.29
C GLN A 448 -16.11 -23.27 -12.82
N GLU A 449 -16.49 -22.26 -12.04
CA GLU A 449 -16.17 -22.17 -10.62
C GLU A 449 -17.16 -21.30 -9.83
N ALA A 450 -17.40 -21.63 -8.57
CA ALA A 450 -18.22 -20.87 -7.64
C ALA A 450 -17.59 -20.85 -6.24
N ARG A 451 -17.60 -19.68 -5.59
CA ARG A 451 -17.25 -19.54 -4.16
C ARG A 451 -18.37 -18.82 -3.42
N VAL A 452 -18.78 -19.37 -2.28
CA VAL A 452 -19.86 -18.82 -1.45
C VAL A 452 -19.36 -18.57 -0.04
N VAL A 453 -19.52 -17.34 0.43
CA VAL A 453 -19.19 -16.96 1.80
C VAL A 453 -20.44 -16.74 2.65
N LEU A 454 -20.33 -16.95 3.96
CA LEU A 454 -21.33 -16.49 4.92
C LEU A 454 -20.76 -15.42 5.86
N PRO A 455 -20.91 -14.12 5.53
CA PRO A 455 -20.49 -13.07 6.43
C PRO A 455 -21.38 -13.06 7.69
N LEU A 456 -20.75 -12.92 8.86
CA LEU A 456 -21.48 -12.86 10.14
C LEU A 456 -22.30 -11.57 10.29
N TRP A 457 -21.83 -10.48 9.67
CA TRP A 457 -22.47 -9.18 9.61
C TRP A 457 -22.42 -8.65 8.19
N ASP A 458 -23.42 -7.87 7.76
CA ASP A 458 -23.50 -7.34 6.39
C ASP A 458 -22.23 -6.54 6.03
N GLU A 459 -21.64 -5.86 7.01
CA GLU A 459 -20.37 -5.16 6.89
C GLU A 459 -19.14 -6.04 6.57
N TRP A 460 -19.21 -7.34 6.82
CA TRP A 460 -18.08 -8.25 6.57
C TRP A 460 -18.20 -8.93 5.21
N ALA A 461 -19.27 -8.68 4.47
CA ALA A 461 -19.51 -9.29 3.19
C ALA A 461 -18.38 -9.05 2.18
N TYR A 462 -17.99 -7.79 1.96
CA TYR A 462 -16.93 -7.49 0.99
C TYR A 462 -15.56 -8.04 1.40
N PRO A 463 -15.09 -7.89 2.65
CA PRO A 463 -13.87 -8.56 3.09
C PRO A 463 -13.88 -10.08 2.88
N SER A 464 -14.99 -10.75 3.20
CA SER A 464 -15.12 -12.21 3.01
C SER A 464 -15.12 -12.59 1.53
N ILE A 465 -15.93 -11.92 0.70
CA ILE A 465 -15.98 -12.11 -0.75
C ILE A 465 -14.61 -11.85 -1.39
N GLY A 466 -13.95 -10.75 -1.01
CA GLY A 466 -12.62 -10.41 -1.47
C GLY A 466 -11.59 -11.49 -1.15
N THR A 467 -11.69 -12.08 0.05
CA THR A 467 -10.81 -13.17 0.48
C THR A 467 -11.05 -14.46 -0.31
N ALA A 468 -12.30 -14.86 -0.52
CA ALA A 468 -12.64 -16.02 -1.33
C ALA A 468 -12.21 -15.84 -2.80
N ALA A 469 -12.43 -14.65 -3.37
CA ALA A 469 -11.98 -14.31 -4.72
C ALA A 469 -10.45 -14.28 -4.84
N ALA A 470 -9.74 -13.78 -3.83
CA ALA A 470 -8.29 -13.79 -3.80
C ALA A 470 -7.75 -15.22 -3.75
N GLN A 471 -8.37 -16.11 -2.97
CA GLN A 471 -8.01 -17.53 -2.94
C GLN A 471 -8.20 -18.20 -4.31
N LEU A 472 -9.35 -17.99 -4.94
CA LEU A 472 -9.61 -18.49 -6.29
C LEU A 472 -8.58 -17.95 -7.30
N LEU A 473 -8.28 -16.66 -7.26
CA LEU A 473 -7.25 -16.07 -8.12
C LEU A 473 -5.88 -16.74 -7.89
N LEU A 474 -5.50 -17.01 -6.64
CA LEU A 474 -4.24 -17.70 -6.32
C LEU A 474 -4.18 -19.12 -6.89
N GLU A 475 -5.26 -19.88 -6.78
CA GLU A 475 -5.38 -21.22 -7.36
C GLU A 475 -5.20 -21.19 -8.89
N LEU A 476 -5.76 -20.18 -9.56
CA LEU A 476 -5.63 -19.98 -11.00
C LEU A 476 -4.22 -19.52 -11.42
N LEU A 477 -3.51 -18.78 -10.55
CA LEU A 477 -2.15 -18.31 -10.79
C LEU A 477 -1.09 -19.38 -10.51
N GLU A 478 -1.31 -20.29 -9.56
CA GLU A 478 -0.29 -21.22 -9.01
C GLU A 478 0.43 -22.04 -10.09
N LYS A 479 -0.29 -22.42 -11.15
CA LYS A 479 0.22 -23.30 -12.21
C LYS A 479 0.74 -22.56 -13.44
N ARG A 480 0.66 -21.23 -13.47
CA ARG A 480 0.98 -20.42 -14.66
C ARG A 480 2.33 -19.73 -14.54
N GLU A 481 3.03 -19.60 -15.67
CA GLU A 481 4.30 -18.87 -15.74
C GLU A 481 4.10 -17.40 -16.06
N GLN A 482 3.25 -17.11 -17.04
CA GLN A 482 2.88 -15.76 -17.44
C GLN A 482 1.36 -15.64 -17.44
N VAL A 483 0.84 -14.52 -16.93
CA VAL A 483 -0.60 -14.29 -16.83
C VAL A 483 -0.93 -12.87 -17.27
N LYS A 484 -1.93 -12.74 -18.13
CA LYS A 484 -2.61 -11.50 -18.50
C LYS A 484 -3.95 -11.42 -17.77
N LEU A 485 -3.98 -10.59 -16.72
CA LEU A 485 -5.11 -10.45 -15.83
C LEU A 485 -5.92 -9.20 -16.20
N GLY A 486 -7.18 -9.38 -16.58
CA GLY A 486 -8.16 -8.30 -16.68
C GLY A 486 -8.73 -8.00 -15.30
N LEU A 487 -8.62 -6.76 -14.83
CA LEU A 487 -9.15 -6.31 -13.55
C LEU A 487 -10.16 -5.19 -13.73
N GLY A 488 -11.37 -5.38 -13.23
CA GLY A 488 -12.38 -4.36 -13.15
C GLY A 488 -12.09 -3.32 -12.07
N SER A 489 -12.91 -2.26 -12.07
CA SER A 489 -12.93 -1.23 -11.05
C SER A 489 -13.88 -1.56 -9.90
N GLY A 490 -14.13 -0.59 -9.02
CA GLY A 490 -15.13 -0.71 -7.98
C GLY A 490 -14.72 -1.71 -6.92
N ARG A 491 -15.62 -2.63 -6.58
CA ARG A 491 -15.48 -3.52 -5.44
C ARG A 491 -14.60 -4.73 -5.68
N VAL A 492 -14.10 -4.91 -6.90
CA VAL A 492 -12.92 -5.75 -7.18
C VAL A 492 -11.74 -5.38 -6.25
N ARG A 493 -11.72 -4.13 -5.76
CA ARG A 493 -10.79 -3.68 -4.71
C ARG A 493 -10.71 -4.62 -3.51
N ALA A 494 -11.82 -5.21 -3.06
CA ALA A 494 -11.83 -6.14 -1.93
C ALA A 494 -10.93 -7.36 -2.18
N VAL A 495 -10.83 -7.83 -3.43
CA VAL A 495 -9.89 -8.89 -3.82
C VAL A 495 -8.47 -8.40 -3.61
N LEU A 496 -8.16 -7.17 -4.01
CA LEU A 496 -6.82 -6.59 -3.89
C LEU A 496 -6.41 -6.36 -2.43
N GLU A 497 -7.36 -6.03 -1.56
CA GLU A 497 -7.13 -5.92 -0.11
C GLU A 497 -6.80 -7.28 0.52
N ALA A 498 -7.47 -8.34 0.08
CA ALA A 498 -7.17 -9.70 0.54
C ALA A 498 -5.93 -10.31 -0.14
N LEU A 499 -5.64 -9.88 -1.37
CA LEU A 499 -4.50 -10.33 -2.15
C LEU A 499 -3.23 -9.63 -1.65
N HIS A 500 -2.45 -10.35 -0.84
CA HIS A 500 -1.10 -9.93 -0.45
C HIS A 500 -0.12 -10.02 -1.63
N LEU A 501 -0.35 -9.25 -2.70
CA LEU A 501 0.24 -9.45 -4.02
C LEU A 501 1.77 -9.55 -4.01
N ALA A 502 2.45 -8.69 -3.27
CA ALA A 502 3.90 -8.76 -3.05
C ALA A 502 4.36 -10.14 -2.56
N HIS A 503 3.64 -10.71 -1.59
CA HIS A 503 3.92 -12.05 -1.09
C HIS A 503 3.55 -13.13 -2.10
N VAL A 504 2.43 -12.98 -2.81
CA VAL A 504 1.98 -13.90 -3.85
C VAL A 504 3.05 -14.07 -4.92
N LEU A 505 3.59 -12.97 -5.43
CA LEU A 505 4.68 -12.97 -6.41
C LEU A 505 5.96 -13.62 -5.86
N LYS A 506 6.15 -13.64 -4.54
CA LYS A 506 7.27 -14.30 -3.86
C LYS A 506 7.07 -15.81 -3.70
N VAL A 507 5.88 -16.26 -3.35
CA VAL A 507 5.58 -17.67 -3.04
C VAL A 507 5.11 -18.49 -4.22
N LEU A 508 4.76 -17.85 -5.34
CA LEU A 508 4.47 -18.51 -6.61
C LEU A 508 5.72 -18.44 -7.52
N PRO A 509 6.73 -19.30 -7.32
CA PRO A 509 8.01 -19.21 -8.04
C PRO A 509 7.88 -19.45 -9.55
N ARG A 510 6.79 -20.08 -10.00
CA ARG A 510 6.51 -20.27 -11.42
C ARG A 510 6.05 -18.98 -12.09
N LEU A 511 5.33 -18.11 -11.37
CA LEU A 511 4.78 -16.87 -11.93
C LEU A 511 5.90 -15.85 -12.12
N SER A 512 6.47 -15.84 -13.34
CA SER A 512 7.55 -14.94 -13.72
C SER A 512 7.04 -13.58 -14.16
N HIS A 513 5.84 -13.52 -14.76
CA HIS A 513 5.23 -12.26 -15.22
C HIS A 513 3.72 -12.22 -14.96
N LEU A 514 3.27 -11.22 -14.21
CA LEU A 514 1.86 -10.87 -14.03
C LEU A 514 1.61 -9.51 -14.71
N ASN A 515 0.93 -9.56 -15.85
CA ASN A 515 0.53 -8.37 -16.59
C ASN A 515 -0.95 -8.09 -16.31
N VAL A 516 -1.22 -6.99 -15.62
CA VAL A 516 -2.57 -6.55 -15.27
C VAL A 516 -3.01 -5.46 -16.24
N TRP A 517 -4.20 -5.65 -16.84
CA TRP A 517 -4.95 -4.60 -17.52
C TRP A 517 -6.15 -4.22 -16.65
N VAL A 518 -6.14 -2.99 -16.16
CA VAL A 518 -7.33 -2.44 -15.50
C VAL A 518 -8.28 -1.97 -16.60
N LEU A 519 -9.43 -2.63 -16.66
CA LEU A 519 -10.35 -2.62 -17.80
C LEU A 519 -11.24 -1.38 -17.86
N GLU A 520 -11.15 -0.47 -16.89
CA GLU A 520 -11.88 0.80 -16.90
C GLU A 520 -10.94 1.99 -16.71
N ASN A 521 -11.08 3.00 -17.57
CA ASN A 521 -10.37 4.28 -17.47
C ASN A 521 -11.34 5.47 -17.62
N THR A 522 -12.36 5.51 -16.78
CA THR A 522 -13.35 6.59 -16.77
C THR A 522 -12.80 7.79 -15.97
N PRO A 523 -12.94 9.04 -16.45
CA PRO A 523 -12.52 10.24 -15.72
C PRO A 523 -13.13 10.27 -14.31
N SER A 524 -12.31 10.56 -13.30
CA SER A 524 -12.81 10.71 -11.93
C SER A 524 -13.55 12.05 -11.78
N ASP A 525 -14.53 12.10 -10.89
CA ASP A 525 -15.06 13.39 -10.41
C ASP A 525 -13.94 14.23 -9.78
N ARG A 526 -14.28 15.48 -9.45
CA ARG A 526 -13.43 16.34 -8.61
C ARG A 526 -12.94 15.62 -7.34
N TRP A 527 -13.75 14.74 -6.74
CA TRP A 527 -13.35 13.96 -5.57
C TRP A 527 -13.50 12.46 -5.82
N SER A 528 -12.45 11.69 -5.51
CA SER A 528 -12.36 10.25 -5.69
C SER A 528 -12.50 9.49 -4.36
N LEU A 529 -13.19 8.36 -4.40
CA LEU A 529 -13.29 7.36 -3.32
C LEU A 529 -12.26 6.21 -3.49
N ALA A 530 -11.29 6.40 -4.37
CA ALA A 530 -10.28 5.40 -4.74
C ALA A 530 -10.83 4.08 -5.31
N LEU A 531 -12.02 4.16 -5.93
CA LEU A 531 -12.69 3.05 -6.60
C LEU A 531 -12.48 2.99 -8.11
N SER A 532 -11.92 4.04 -8.69
CA SER A 532 -11.66 4.10 -10.14
C SER A 532 -10.56 3.12 -10.53
N GLY A 533 -10.55 2.71 -11.81
CA GLY A 533 -9.50 1.84 -12.34
C GLY A 533 -8.09 2.41 -12.13
N SER A 534 -7.91 3.72 -12.31
CA SER A 534 -6.64 4.41 -12.02
C SER A 534 -6.20 4.28 -10.56
N ALA A 535 -7.12 4.43 -9.60
CA ALA A 535 -6.81 4.30 -8.18
C ALA A 535 -6.41 2.86 -7.82
N ILE A 536 -7.11 1.87 -8.36
CA ILE A 536 -6.78 0.44 -8.21
C ILE A 536 -5.39 0.13 -8.79
N ALA A 537 -5.13 0.59 -10.01
CA ALA A 537 -3.86 0.35 -10.68
C ALA A 537 -2.67 0.93 -9.88
N ASN A 538 -2.82 2.16 -9.37
CA ASN A 538 -1.78 2.80 -8.59
C ASN A 538 -1.53 2.07 -7.27
N SER A 539 -2.59 1.64 -6.58
CA SER A 539 -2.46 0.86 -5.34
C SER A 539 -1.73 -0.47 -5.56
N LEU A 540 -2.05 -1.20 -6.64
CA LEU A 540 -1.38 -2.45 -6.99
C LEU A 540 0.13 -2.25 -7.14
N MET A 541 0.53 -1.23 -7.91
CA MET A 541 1.93 -0.93 -8.12
C MET A 541 2.61 -0.46 -6.83
N LEU A 542 1.94 0.37 -6.03
CA LEU A 542 2.46 0.87 -4.76
C LEU A 542 2.78 -0.26 -3.76
N ARG A 543 1.89 -1.26 -3.66
CA ARG A 543 2.03 -2.40 -2.73
C ARG A 543 3.18 -3.35 -3.08
N CYS A 544 3.58 -3.39 -4.34
CA CYS A 544 4.68 -4.21 -4.82
C CYS A 544 5.97 -3.42 -5.03
N PHE A 545 5.94 -2.10 -4.80
CA PHE A 545 7.08 -1.24 -5.09
C PHE A 545 8.28 -1.52 -4.16
N GLY A 546 9.49 -1.43 -4.73
CA GLY A 546 10.75 -1.59 -3.98
C GLY A 546 11.06 -3.04 -3.59
N LEU A 547 10.22 -3.98 -4.00
CA LEU A 547 10.43 -5.41 -3.83
C LEU A 547 10.95 -6.02 -5.13
N PRO A 548 11.93 -6.94 -5.10
CA PRO A 548 12.41 -7.67 -6.28
C PRO A 548 11.29 -8.37 -7.03
N GLU A 549 10.28 -8.85 -6.29
CA GLU A 549 9.11 -9.51 -6.87
C GLU A 549 8.21 -8.53 -7.63
N GLY A 550 8.27 -7.23 -7.33
CA GLY A 550 7.53 -6.18 -8.04
C GLY A 550 7.97 -6.01 -9.49
N GLU A 551 9.20 -6.40 -9.85
CA GLU A 551 9.65 -6.39 -11.26
C GLU A 551 8.84 -7.32 -12.16
N ARG A 552 8.21 -8.34 -11.58
CA ARG A 552 7.33 -9.30 -12.25
C ARG A 552 5.93 -8.75 -12.52
N LEU A 553 5.58 -7.63 -11.91
CA LEU A 553 4.28 -6.97 -12.07
C LEU A 553 4.37 -5.86 -13.12
N ARG A 554 3.40 -5.85 -14.03
CA ARG A 554 3.14 -4.73 -14.94
C ARG A 554 1.67 -4.40 -14.86
N VAL A 555 1.32 -3.12 -14.66
CA VAL A 555 -0.07 -2.67 -14.60
C VAL A 555 -0.29 -1.59 -15.66
N ARG A 556 -1.35 -1.75 -16.44
CA ARG A 556 -1.75 -0.84 -17.53
C ARG A 556 -3.21 -0.47 -17.39
N LEU A 557 -3.55 0.76 -17.75
CA LEU A 557 -4.94 1.18 -17.92
C LEU A 557 -5.40 0.87 -19.34
N TYR A 558 -6.63 0.39 -19.47
CA TYR A 558 -7.28 0.26 -20.77
C TYR A 558 -7.54 1.65 -21.37
N ASP A 559 -7.17 1.85 -22.63
CA ASP A 559 -7.26 3.14 -23.32
C ASP A 559 -8.38 3.18 -24.38
N GLY A 560 -9.20 2.13 -24.47
CA GLY A 560 -10.25 2.01 -25.48
C GLY A 560 -9.80 1.33 -26.77
N THR A 561 -8.54 0.88 -26.87
CA THR A 561 -8.03 0.15 -28.05
C THR A 561 -8.24 -1.36 -27.92
N SER A 562 -7.49 -2.19 -28.65
CA SER A 562 -7.59 -3.65 -28.52
C SER A 562 -6.93 -4.14 -27.24
N LEU A 563 -7.59 -5.09 -26.56
CA LEU A 563 -6.99 -5.83 -25.44
C LEU A 563 -6.22 -7.04 -25.98
N PRO A 564 -5.13 -7.46 -25.31
CA PRO A 564 -4.54 -8.76 -25.61
C PRO A 564 -5.47 -9.90 -25.17
N ASP A 565 -5.20 -11.11 -25.65
CA ASP A 565 -5.92 -12.31 -25.19
C ASP A 565 -5.71 -12.48 -23.68
N MET A 566 -6.79 -12.30 -22.91
CA MET A 566 -6.78 -12.39 -21.45
C MET A 566 -6.70 -13.84 -20.99
N ASP A 567 -6.03 -14.07 -19.87
CA ASP A 567 -5.92 -15.38 -19.23
C ASP A 567 -6.99 -15.59 -18.16
N ILE A 568 -7.33 -14.51 -17.45
CA ILE A 568 -8.27 -14.45 -16.34
C ILE A 568 -8.85 -13.04 -16.32
N VAL A 569 -10.14 -12.88 -16.02
CA VAL A 569 -10.79 -11.57 -15.87
C VAL A 569 -11.57 -11.54 -14.55
N LEU A 570 -11.44 -10.49 -13.76
CA LEU A 570 -12.20 -10.26 -12.53
C LEU A 570 -12.99 -8.97 -12.68
N VAL A 571 -14.30 -9.04 -12.48
CA VAL A 571 -15.18 -7.87 -12.55
C VAL A 571 -16.21 -7.88 -11.44
N GLU A 572 -16.62 -6.68 -11.03
CA GLU A 572 -17.80 -6.51 -10.22
C GLU A 572 -19.06 -6.61 -11.10
N ILE A 573 -20.08 -7.30 -10.60
CA ILE A 573 -21.43 -7.24 -11.16
C ILE A 573 -22.27 -6.36 -10.25
N GLY A 574 -22.67 -5.20 -10.77
CA GLY A 574 -23.56 -4.27 -10.09
C GLY A 574 -24.98 -4.35 -10.63
N GLY A 575 -25.96 -4.11 -9.77
CA GLY A 575 -27.33 -3.79 -10.21
C GLY A 575 -27.45 -2.32 -10.65
N MET A 576 -28.69 -1.88 -10.87
CA MET A 576 -28.95 -0.44 -11.03
C MET A 576 -28.57 0.28 -9.74
N TYR A 577 -27.94 1.45 -9.82
CA TYR A 577 -27.70 2.25 -8.61
C TYR A 577 -29.03 2.57 -7.93
N ARG A 578 -29.09 2.59 -6.60
CA ARG A 578 -30.35 2.91 -5.92
C ARG A 578 -30.69 4.40 -6.13
N PRO A 579 -31.98 4.75 -6.32
CA PRO A 579 -32.41 6.13 -6.57
C PRO A 579 -31.95 7.13 -5.51
N GLU A 580 -31.76 6.69 -4.27
CA GLU A 580 -31.33 7.52 -3.15
C GLU A 580 -29.83 7.87 -3.21
N THR A 581 -29.07 7.24 -4.12
CA THR A 581 -27.63 7.47 -4.25
C THR A 581 -27.33 8.55 -5.30
N PRO A 582 -26.33 9.43 -5.08
CA PRO A 582 -25.88 10.39 -6.10
C PRO A 582 -25.42 9.75 -7.41
N MET A 583 -25.14 8.44 -7.38
CA MET A 583 -24.73 7.67 -8.54
C MET A 583 -25.85 7.38 -9.51
N PHE A 584 -27.11 7.36 -9.07
CA PHE A 584 -28.23 7.00 -9.92
C PHE A 584 -28.37 7.94 -11.13
N GLU A 585 -28.56 9.23 -10.86
CA GLU A 585 -28.65 10.24 -11.92
C GLU A 585 -27.35 10.38 -12.72
N ARG A 586 -26.20 10.11 -12.08
CA ARG A 586 -24.90 10.17 -12.75
C ARG A 586 -24.74 9.02 -13.75
N ALA A 587 -25.10 7.80 -13.36
CA ALA A 587 -25.04 6.64 -14.22
C ALA A 587 -26.00 6.77 -15.41
N LEU A 588 -27.23 7.24 -15.19
CA LEU A 588 -28.16 7.55 -16.27
C LEU A 588 -27.57 8.54 -17.29
N ARG A 589 -26.94 9.62 -16.82
CA ARG A 589 -26.24 10.58 -17.68
C ARG A 589 -25.05 9.95 -18.43
N TRP A 590 -24.24 9.14 -17.75
CA TRP A 590 -23.12 8.43 -18.39
C TRP A 590 -23.58 7.41 -19.43
N TRP A 591 -24.75 6.82 -19.26
CA TRP A 591 -25.32 5.86 -20.21
C TRP A 591 -26.16 6.53 -21.30
N GLY A 592 -26.46 7.82 -21.16
CA GLY A 592 -27.36 8.53 -22.05
C GLY A 592 -28.80 8.03 -21.96
N LEU A 593 -29.21 7.54 -20.80
CA LEU A 593 -30.54 6.96 -20.56
C LEU A 593 -31.43 7.92 -19.80
N THR A 594 -32.71 7.92 -20.13
CA THR A 594 -33.77 8.54 -19.33
C THR A 594 -34.09 7.69 -18.09
N ALA A 595 -34.79 8.26 -17.11
CA ALA A 595 -35.18 7.53 -15.90
C ALA A 595 -36.03 6.28 -16.20
N THR A 596 -36.94 6.36 -17.17
CA THR A 596 -37.80 5.25 -17.61
C THR A 596 -37.01 4.17 -18.35
N GLU A 597 -36.01 4.54 -19.15
CA GLU A 597 -35.08 3.58 -19.75
C GLU A 597 -34.17 2.92 -18.70
N GLY A 598 -33.85 3.65 -17.63
CA GLY A 598 -33.13 3.14 -16.46
C GLY A 598 -33.81 1.95 -15.78
N GLU A 599 -35.14 1.85 -15.83
CA GLU A 599 -35.88 0.71 -15.26
C GLU A 599 -35.58 -0.62 -15.97
N LYS A 600 -35.17 -0.54 -17.24
CA LYS A 600 -34.77 -1.72 -18.04
C LYS A 600 -33.39 -2.24 -17.66
N VAL A 601 -32.59 -1.46 -16.93
CA VAL A 601 -31.25 -1.88 -16.50
C VAL A 601 -31.39 -2.94 -15.42
N ALA A 602 -31.13 -4.20 -15.79
CA ALA A 602 -31.07 -5.30 -14.84
C ALA A 602 -29.72 -5.30 -14.09
N GLY A 603 -28.64 -4.91 -14.78
CA GLY A 603 -27.30 -4.85 -14.20
C GLY A 603 -26.28 -4.14 -15.06
N GLN A 604 -25.05 -4.08 -14.58
CA GLN A 604 -23.91 -3.48 -15.25
C GLN A 604 -22.58 -4.15 -14.89
N ILE A 605 -21.65 -4.13 -15.85
CA ILE A 605 -20.24 -4.51 -15.68
C ILE A 605 -19.39 -3.36 -16.23
N LEU A 606 -18.50 -2.76 -15.43
CA LEU A 606 -17.64 -1.64 -15.85
C LEU A 606 -18.41 -0.46 -16.47
N ASN A 607 -19.53 -0.07 -15.87
CA ASN A 607 -20.44 0.96 -16.40
C ASN A 607 -20.96 0.65 -17.82
N ARG A 608 -21.04 -0.64 -18.18
CA ARG A 608 -21.78 -1.14 -19.36
C ARG A 608 -23.10 -1.78 -18.90
N PRO A 609 -24.25 -1.09 -19.04
CA PRO A 609 -25.55 -1.59 -18.60
C PRO A 609 -26.09 -2.67 -19.55
N PHE A 610 -26.93 -3.55 -19.00
CA PHE A 610 -27.65 -4.60 -19.74
C PHE A 610 -29.04 -4.86 -19.14
N ASP A 611 -29.94 -5.43 -19.94
CA ASP A 611 -31.31 -5.77 -19.55
C ASP A 611 -31.43 -7.18 -18.92
N ASP A 612 -32.66 -7.60 -18.58
CA ASP A 612 -32.96 -8.88 -17.91
C ASP A 612 -32.61 -10.14 -18.70
N ASP A 613 -32.50 -10.00 -20.02
CA ASP A 613 -32.10 -11.08 -20.91
C ASP A 613 -30.60 -11.04 -21.20
N GLY A 614 -29.89 -10.09 -20.59
CA GLY A 614 -28.46 -9.89 -20.77
C GLY A 614 -28.14 -9.26 -22.12
N ASN A 615 -29.05 -8.48 -22.72
CA ASN A 615 -28.74 -7.69 -23.91
C ASN A 615 -28.07 -6.37 -23.50
N PRO A 616 -26.97 -5.96 -24.18
CA PRO A 616 -26.34 -4.67 -23.93
C PRO A 616 -27.29 -3.49 -24.14
N LEU A 617 -27.28 -2.54 -23.22
CA LEU A 617 -27.98 -1.26 -23.34
C LEU A 617 -26.98 -0.15 -23.76
N PRO A 618 -27.46 1.01 -24.25
CA PRO A 618 -26.61 2.13 -24.63
C PRO A 618 -25.64 2.55 -23.53
N THR A 619 -24.47 3.02 -23.97
CA THR A 619 -23.42 3.60 -23.12
C THR A 619 -23.03 4.92 -23.74
N GLY A 620 -23.01 6.01 -22.97
CA GLY A 620 -22.61 7.32 -23.47
C GLY A 620 -21.13 7.37 -23.86
N GLU A 621 -20.72 8.48 -24.49
CA GLU A 621 -19.42 8.67 -25.14
C GLU A 621 -18.20 8.64 -24.19
N THR A 622 -18.42 8.69 -22.87
CA THR A 622 -17.35 8.89 -21.88
C THR A 622 -16.80 7.62 -21.23
N VAL A 623 -17.36 6.44 -21.52
CA VAL A 623 -16.97 5.18 -20.86
C VAL A 623 -15.85 4.47 -21.64
N VAL A 624 -14.65 4.45 -21.07
CA VAL A 624 -13.49 3.71 -21.59
C VAL A 624 -13.40 2.34 -20.90
N ALA A 625 -14.15 1.37 -21.43
CA ALA A 625 -14.17 -0.03 -20.95
C ALA A 625 -14.43 -1.01 -22.12
N PRO A 626 -14.00 -2.29 -22.07
CA PRO A 626 -14.35 -3.26 -23.10
C PRO A 626 -15.87 -3.45 -23.22
N SER A 627 -16.33 -3.87 -24.41
CA SER A 627 -17.76 -4.10 -24.66
C SER A 627 -18.22 -5.42 -24.02
N LEU A 628 -19.52 -5.54 -23.75
CA LEU A 628 -20.10 -6.79 -23.24
C LEU A 628 -19.93 -7.97 -24.22
N GLU A 629 -19.79 -7.71 -25.51
CA GLU A 629 -19.44 -8.73 -26.51
C GLU A 629 -18.01 -9.26 -26.32
N THR A 630 -17.06 -8.44 -25.86
CA THR A 630 -15.73 -8.90 -25.48
C THR A 630 -15.81 -9.90 -24.31
N PHE A 631 -16.67 -9.64 -23.32
CA PHE A 631 -16.90 -10.57 -22.20
C PHE A 631 -17.51 -11.89 -22.67
N ARG A 632 -18.52 -11.86 -23.55
CA ARG A 632 -19.08 -13.06 -24.19
C ARG A 632 -18.02 -13.87 -24.93
N ALA A 633 -17.15 -13.20 -25.68
CA ALA A 633 -16.07 -13.83 -26.41
C ALA A 633 -15.08 -14.53 -25.45
N TRP A 634 -14.72 -13.90 -24.32
CA TRP A 634 -13.86 -14.52 -23.31
C TRP A 634 -14.50 -15.76 -22.68
N VAL A 635 -15.77 -15.67 -22.28
CA VAL A 635 -16.50 -16.82 -21.71
C VAL A 635 -16.58 -17.96 -22.72
N LYS A 636 -16.89 -17.67 -23.99
CA LYS A 636 -16.96 -18.67 -25.06
C LYS A 636 -15.60 -19.32 -25.36
N ALA A 637 -14.51 -18.56 -25.22
CA ALA A 637 -13.14 -19.07 -25.33
C ALA A 637 -12.69 -19.89 -24.10
N GLY A 638 -13.54 -19.99 -23.07
CA GLY A 638 -13.25 -20.73 -21.85
C GLY A 638 -12.35 -19.96 -20.87
N ILE A 639 -12.11 -18.66 -21.09
CA ILE A 639 -11.35 -17.82 -20.17
C ILE A 639 -12.16 -17.67 -18.87
N PRO A 640 -11.58 -17.87 -17.69
CA PRO A 640 -12.25 -17.61 -16.42
C PRO A 640 -12.58 -16.12 -16.29
N VAL A 641 -13.86 -15.77 -16.40
CA VAL A 641 -14.40 -14.45 -16.12
C VAL A 641 -15.19 -14.52 -14.82
N ILE A 642 -14.55 -14.03 -13.76
CA ILE A 642 -14.99 -14.11 -12.37
C ILE A 642 -15.85 -12.87 -12.06
N GLY A 643 -17.15 -13.10 -11.92
CA GLY A 643 -18.08 -12.11 -11.39
C GLY A 643 -18.04 -12.08 -9.86
N ILE A 644 -17.91 -10.89 -9.30
CA ILE A 644 -17.86 -10.65 -7.86
C ILE A 644 -19.06 -9.81 -7.47
N CYS A 645 -19.84 -10.26 -6.50
CA CYS A 645 -21.06 -9.57 -6.10
C CYS A 645 -21.51 -9.92 -4.68
N TYR A 646 -22.29 -9.02 -4.09
CA TYR A 646 -22.90 -9.18 -2.77
C TYR A 646 -24.40 -8.89 -2.83
N GLY A 647 -25.23 -9.79 -2.28
CA GLY A 647 -26.68 -9.74 -2.44
C GLY A 647 -27.36 -8.51 -1.81
N ARG A 648 -26.83 -7.99 -0.69
CA ARG A 648 -27.40 -6.84 0.04
C ARG A 648 -26.56 -5.57 -0.12
N ASP A 649 -26.17 -5.27 -1.35
CA ASP A 649 -25.45 -4.04 -1.65
C ASP A 649 -26.30 -2.79 -1.37
N LYS A 650 -25.71 -1.77 -0.74
CA LYS A 650 -26.37 -0.50 -0.43
C LYS A 650 -26.33 0.54 -1.55
N TRP A 651 -25.42 0.41 -2.50
CA TRP A 651 -25.35 1.27 -3.68
C TRP A 651 -26.17 0.73 -4.82
N PHE A 652 -26.28 -0.60 -4.94
CA PHE A 652 -27.03 -1.25 -6.00
C PHE A 652 -28.37 -1.78 -5.50
N GLY A 653 -29.38 -1.69 -6.36
CA GLY A 653 -30.65 -2.37 -6.22
C GLY A 653 -30.59 -3.74 -6.90
N ASP A 654 -31.24 -4.72 -6.29
CA ASP A 654 -31.44 -6.09 -6.81
C ASP A 654 -30.22 -6.73 -7.52
N VAL A 655 -29.08 -6.80 -6.82
CA VAL A 655 -27.86 -7.46 -7.33
C VAL A 655 -28.12 -8.89 -7.81
N PRO A 656 -28.92 -9.73 -7.13
CA PRO A 656 -29.25 -11.05 -7.64
C PRO A 656 -29.94 -11.07 -9.03
N ARG A 657 -30.75 -10.04 -9.38
CA ARG A 657 -31.30 -9.88 -10.75
C ARG A 657 -30.17 -9.58 -11.75
N ALA A 658 -29.25 -8.70 -11.40
CA ALA A 658 -28.09 -8.36 -12.23
C ALA A 658 -27.22 -9.59 -12.53
N VAL A 659 -26.94 -10.41 -11.51
CA VAL A 659 -26.12 -11.62 -11.67
C VAL A 659 -26.84 -12.64 -12.55
N PHE A 660 -28.13 -12.84 -12.37
CA PHE A 660 -28.92 -13.75 -13.20
C PHE A 660 -28.93 -13.31 -14.68
N ALA A 661 -29.13 -12.02 -14.94
CA ALA A 661 -29.06 -11.45 -16.29
C ALA A 661 -27.64 -11.55 -16.89
N ALA A 662 -26.59 -11.36 -16.09
CA ALA A 662 -25.19 -11.53 -16.55
C ALA A 662 -24.87 -12.98 -16.95
N LEU A 663 -25.42 -13.96 -16.22
CA LEU A 663 -25.31 -15.38 -16.54
C LEU A 663 -26.06 -15.71 -17.84
N LYS A 664 -27.30 -15.22 -18.01
CA LYS A 664 -28.05 -15.35 -19.28
C LYS A 664 -27.31 -14.74 -20.47
N GLY A 665 -26.75 -13.54 -20.27
CA GLY A 665 -25.97 -12.84 -21.27
C GLY A 665 -24.63 -13.50 -21.59
N GLY A 666 -24.20 -14.52 -20.83
CA GLY A 666 -22.93 -15.20 -21.03
C GLY A 666 -21.71 -14.31 -20.76
N PHE A 667 -21.84 -13.33 -19.85
CA PHE A 667 -20.78 -12.38 -19.55
C PHE A 667 -19.77 -12.89 -18.53
N ILE A 668 -20.16 -13.86 -17.71
CA ILE A 668 -19.32 -14.51 -16.70
C ILE A 668 -19.47 -16.02 -16.75
N ASN A 669 -18.46 -16.74 -16.28
CA ASN A 669 -18.49 -18.19 -16.10
C ASN A 669 -17.89 -18.65 -14.76
N CYS A 670 -17.43 -17.73 -13.92
CA CYS A 670 -17.07 -17.99 -12.53
C CYS A 670 -17.80 -16.97 -11.62
N LEU A 671 -18.17 -17.38 -10.41
CA LEU A 671 -18.92 -16.52 -9.47
C LEU A 671 -18.34 -16.57 -8.06
N VAL A 672 -18.11 -15.40 -7.45
CA VAL A 672 -17.83 -15.28 -6.01
C VAL A 672 -18.89 -14.42 -5.38
N THR A 673 -19.66 -14.99 -4.45
CA THR A 673 -20.80 -14.31 -3.85
C THR A 673 -21.07 -14.75 -2.40
N ASP A 674 -22.09 -14.19 -1.77
CA ASP A 674 -22.55 -14.60 -0.46
C ASP A 674 -23.76 -15.54 -0.52
N ALA A 675 -24.00 -16.26 0.57
CA ALA A 675 -25.08 -17.24 0.65
C ALA A 675 -26.47 -16.64 0.37
N SER A 676 -26.71 -15.36 0.69
CA SER A 676 -28.02 -14.72 0.45
C SER A 676 -28.28 -14.48 -1.05
N CYS A 677 -27.26 -14.05 -1.78
CA CYS A 677 -27.32 -13.90 -3.24
C CYS A 677 -27.53 -15.26 -3.92
N ALA A 678 -26.77 -16.28 -3.50
CA ALA A 678 -26.91 -17.65 -4.02
C ALA A 678 -28.34 -18.20 -3.86
N ALA A 679 -28.93 -18.05 -2.67
CA ALA A 679 -30.32 -18.46 -2.42
C ALA A 679 -31.31 -17.73 -3.34
N ALA A 680 -31.12 -16.41 -3.55
CA ALA A 680 -31.97 -15.61 -4.43
C ALA A 680 -31.81 -15.99 -5.92
N LEU A 681 -30.63 -16.45 -6.34
CA LEU A 681 -30.41 -16.98 -7.69
C LEU A 681 -31.17 -18.28 -7.91
N PHE A 682 -31.14 -19.21 -6.96
CA PHE A 682 -31.91 -20.46 -7.07
C PHE A 682 -33.42 -20.20 -7.12
N ALA A 683 -33.93 -19.26 -6.31
CA ALA A 683 -35.34 -18.89 -6.31
C ALA A 683 -35.81 -18.23 -7.61
N ARG A 684 -34.91 -17.55 -8.34
CA ARG A 684 -35.20 -17.03 -9.68
C ARG A 684 -35.17 -18.13 -10.73
N ALA A 685 -34.19 -19.02 -10.64
CA ALA A 685 -34.02 -20.11 -11.59
C ALA A 685 -35.16 -21.14 -11.53
N THR A 686 -35.95 -21.22 -10.45
CA THR A 686 -37.13 -22.10 -10.36
C THR A 686 -38.41 -21.49 -10.94
N LYS A 687 -38.41 -20.19 -11.26
CA LYS A 687 -39.54 -19.49 -11.92
C LYS A 687 -39.45 -19.51 -13.45
N PHE A 688 -38.38 -20.09 -14.00
CA PHE A 688 -38.13 -20.39 -15.40
C PHE A 688 -38.00 -21.90 -15.55
#